data_AF-A0A6N7TTB3-F1
#
_entry.id   AF-A0A6N7TTB3-F1
#
_cell.length_a   1.000
_cell.length_b   1.000
_cell.length_c   1.000
_cell.angle_alpha   90.00
_cell.angle_beta   90.00
_cell.angle_gamma   90.00
#
_symmetry.space_group_name_H-M   'P 1'
#
loop_
_entity.id
_entity.type
_entity.pdbx_description
1 polymer ?
#
loop_
_entity_poly.entity_id
_entity_poly.type
_entity_poly.pdbx_seq_one_letter_code
_entity_poly.pdbx_strand_id
1 'polypeptide(L)'
;MRRANILAGTQKQKQEHQVKEPATGREDTRADGSELARKEVDALVVRAQSALHAFEELDQSQVDRIVAKASIAALNKHLSLAQMAVEETGRGLVEDKATKNIFACEHVTNYLARQRTVGIISENDVDGIIEVAEPVGVVAGVTPVTNPTSTAIFKSLLALKTRCPIVFGFHPYAQRCSVEAARIVRDAAIEAGAPRDCIQWIEHPSVEATGALMQHPGVATILATGGTGMVKAAYSSGKPALGVGAGNAPAYVDRRVNVPRAVNDLILSKHFDYGMICATEQAIIAHQDVYGRVIEEMKRRKAYFVNPEEKVKLEEYMFGVRAHAGTDAPAPRLNSEVPGKSPQFIARQAGFKIPEDVTILAAQCDQVGPMEPLTLEKLAPVQAVLKASNKEEGFTLCQQMLRYGAGHTAAIHTDDERLVREYGQRMHACRIVWNQPSSLGGIGDIYNAIAPSLTLGCGSYGGNSVSGNVQAVNLINIKRIARRNNNMQWFKVPPKTYFEPNSVRYLRDMFGIRRAVIVCDKVMEQLGIVDKIIDQLRARPEPVTFRIIDYVEPEPSVETVERGAAMMRDEFGPDTIIAVGGGSPMDAAKIMWLLYEHPEISFADVREKFFDIRKRAFKIPPLGTKARLVCIPTSSGTGSEVTPFAVITDHRTGYKYPITDYALTPSVAIVDPVLARTQPKQLACDSGFDALTHCMEAFVSVYANDYTDAMALHAAKLIWDNLESAVGTAGGEAKVRAQEKMHNAATMAGMAFGSAFLGMCHGMAHTIGALCHVVHGRANSILLPYVIRYNGRIPDEPTSWPKYSEYVAPERYRQMAHVLGIESATPEEGVELLARAVESYRDERLGMDASFQAAGVDEDLYWRSLDQIGMRAYEDQCTPANPRIPLIEDMKDIAVAAYYGVTQEEGHRMRVARQGEDVLQEASRRS
;
A
#
# COMPACT_ATOMS: atom_id res chain seq x y z
N MET A 1 -65.40 8.10 6.80
CA MET A 1 -66.77 8.28 7.34
C MET A 1 -66.76 9.33 8.45
N ARG A 2 -67.59 10.38 8.27
CA ARG A 2 -68.27 11.27 9.24
C ARG A 2 -67.42 11.89 10.39
N ARG A 3 -67.12 13.20 10.33
CA ARG A 3 -67.96 14.38 10.78
C ARG A 3 -67.92 14.50 12.32
N ALA A 4 -67.84 15.67 12.97
CA ALA A 4 -68.31 17.02 12.66
C ALA A 4 -67.67 18.03 13.68
N ASN A 5 -67.37 19.29 13.32
CA ASN A 5 -68.14 20.53 13.60
C ASN A 5 -68.01 21.08 15.05
N ILE A 6 -68.02 22.37 15.41
CA ILE A 6 -68.17 23.71 14.77
C ILE A 6 -68.14 24.79 15.91
N LEU A 7 -67.64 26.01 15.62
CA LEU A 7 -67.97 27.40 16.11
C LEU A 7 -68.16 27.68 17.64
N ALA A 8 -67.99 28.86 18.24
CA ALA A 8 -67.86 30.29 17.90
C ALA A 8 -67.10 30.94 19.11
N GLY A 9 -66.54 32.16 19.16
CA GLY A 9 -66.66 33.41 18.42
C GLY A 9 -66.45 34.55 19.44
N THR A 10 -65.73 35.61 19.10
CA THR A 10 -65.94 36.95 19.70
C THR A 10 -65.32 38.05 18.84
N GLN A 11 -66.12 39.09 18.59
CA GLN A 11 -65.83 40.27 17.78
C GLN A 11 -65.23 41.43 18.61
N LYS A 12 -64.74 42.43 17.85
CA LYS A 12 -64.48 43.86 18.15
C LYS A 12 -63.00 44.16 18.45
N GLN A 13 -62.35 45.20 17.91
CA GLN A 13 -62.87 46.46 17.33
C GLN A 13 -61.80 47.13 16.43
N LYS A 14 -62.28 47.95 15.50
CA LYS A 14 -61.53 48.75 14.50
C LYS A 14 -60.66 49.83 15.12
N GLN A 15 -59.52 50.15 14.47
CA GLN A 15 -58.98 51.50 14.41
C GLN A 15 -58.50 51.84 13.00
N GLU A 16 -58.86 53.05 12.58
CA GLU A 16 -58.79 53.65 11.23
C GLU A 16 -57.35 54.03 10.84
N HIS A 17 -56.90 53.63 9.65
CA HIS A 17 -56.59 54.50 8.50
C HIS A 17 -55.69 55.73 8.77
N GLN A 18 -54.39 55.57 8.48
CA GLN A 18 -53.57 56.63 7.89
C GLN A 18 -53.02 56.14 6.54
N VAL A 19 -53.33 56.90 5.49
CA VAL A 19 -52.87 56.71 4.12
C VAL A 19 -51.41 57.15 4.01
N LYS A 20 -50.53 56.26 3.54
CA LYS A 20 -49.27 56.59 2.87
C LYS A 20 -49.09 55.67 1.67
N GLU A 21 -48.70 56.28 0.55
CA GLU A 21 -48.50 55.70 -0.79
C GLU A 21 -47.54 54.49 -0.84
N PRO A 22 -47.64 53.63 -1.88
CA PRO A 22 -46.90 52.38 -1.96
C PRO A 22 -45.45 52.60 -2.41
N ALA A 23 -44.49 52.09 -1.64
CA ALA A 23 -43.14 51.83 -2.12
C ALA A 23 -43.09 50.42 -2.72
N THR A 24 -42.78 50.37 -4.01
CA THR A 24 -42.84 49.22 -4.90
C THR A 24 -41.68 48.23 -4.74
N GLY A 25 -42.03 46.95 -4.80
CA GLY A 25 -41.34 45.83 -5.46
C GLY A 25 -39.81 45.71 -5.38
N ARG A 26 -39.32 44.76 -4.57
CA ARG A 26 -37.96 44.19 -4.70
C ARG A 26 -37.82 42.68 -4.47
N GLU A 27 -38.89 41.96 -4.11
CA GLU A 27 -38.80 40.53 -3.79
C GLU A 27 -39.14 39.56 -4.94
N ASP A 28 -39.90 39.99 -5.96
CA ASP A 28 -40.43 39.07 -7.00
C ASP A 28 -39.45 38.76 -8.16
N THR A 29 -38.38 39.54 -8.35
CA THR A 29 -37.47 39.39 -9.52
C THR A 29 -36.28 38.45 -9.31
N ARG A 30 -35.95 38.07 -8.08
CA ARG A 30 -34.82 37.15 -7.79
C ARG A 30 -35.17 35.67 -7.92
N ALA A 31 -36.44 35.31 -7.70
CA ALA A 31 -36.90 33.93 -7.83
C ALA A 31 -36.89 33.47 -9.30
N ASP A 32 -37.30 34.36 -10.22
CA ASP A 32 -37.39 34.11 -11.66
C ASP A 32 -36.01 33.88 -12.32
N GLY A 33 -35.00 34.70 -11.96
CA GLY A 33 -33.63 34.56 -12.50
C GLY A 33 -32.90 33.27 -12.09
N SER A 34 -33.20 32.74 -10.90
CA SER A 34 -32.63 31.47 -10.41
C SER A 34 -33.23 30.26 -11.12
N GLU A 35 -34.53 30.30 -11.44
CA GLU A 35 -35.20 29.23 -12.18
C GLU A 35 -34.75 29.17 -13.64
N LEU A 36 -34.62 30.33 -14.30
CA LEU A 36 -34.10 30.44 -15.67
C LEU A 36 -32.67 29.90 -15.79
N ALA A 37 -31.78 30.25 -14.85
CA ALA A 37 -30.41 29.75 -14.80
C ALA A 37 -30.36 28.20 -14.67
N ARG A 38 -31.24 27.61 -13.86
CA ARG A 38 -31.34 26.15 -13.72
C ARG A 38 -31.83 25.47 -14.99
N LYS A 39 -32.85 26.03 -15.66
CA LYS A 39 -33.38 25.50 -16.93
C LYS A 39 -32.34 25.52 -18.04
N GLU A 40 -31.55 26.59 -18.12
CA GLU A 40 -30.45 26.69 -19.09
C GLU A 40 -29.39 25.61 -18.85
N VAL A 41 -28.93 25.46 -17.60
CA VAL A 41 -27.93 24.45 -17.22
C VAL A 41 -28.45 23.03 -17.46
N ASP A 42 -29.69 22.73 -17.11
CA ASP A 42 -30.28 21.41 -17.32
C ASP A 42 -30.26 21.04 -18.82
N ALA A 43 -30.69 21.96 -19.69
CA ALA A 43 -30.65 21.75 -21.13
C ALA A 43 -29.22 21.54 -21.68
N LEU A 44 -28.22 22.26 -21.15
CA LEU A 44 -26.81 22.09 -21.51
C LEU A 44 -26.30 20.70 -21.09
N VAL A 45 -26.60 20.27 -19.86
CA VAL A 45 -26.13 18.98 -19.33
C VAL A 45 -26.80 17.80 -20.04
N VAL A 46 -28.09 17.87 -20.36
CA VAL A 46 -28.79 16.83 -21.14
C VAL A 46 -28.13 16.61 -22.51
N ARG A 47 -27.80 17.70 -23.21
CA ARG A 47 -27.05 17.59 -24.48
C ARG A 47 -25.64 17.07 -24.28
N ALA A 48 -24.96 17.46 -23.20
CA ALA A 48 -23.63 16.94 -22.87
C ALA A 48 -23.68 15.43 -22.61
N GLN A 49 -24.69 14.91 -21.92
CA GLN A 49 -24.85 13.47 -21.70
C GLN A 49 -25.06 12.72 -23.02
N SER A 50 -25.79 13.30 -23.97
CA SER A 50 -25.95 12.73 -25.31
C SER A 50 -24.61 12.71 -26.08
N ALA A 51 -23.81 13.77 -25.96
CA ALA A 51 -22.47 13.82 -26.54
C ALA A 51 -21.50 12.84 -25.86
N LEU A 52 -21.62 12.60 -24.55
CA LEU A 52 -20.83 11.61 -23.82
C LEU A 52 -21.02 10.21 -24.41
N HIS A 53 -22.26 9.81 -24.66
CA HIS A 53 -22.55 8.51 -25.27
C HIS A 53 -21.98 8.42 -26.69
N ALA A 54 -22.14 9.47 -27.51
CA ALA A 54 -21.56 9.49 -28.85
C ALA A 54 -20.01 9.44 -28.85
N PHE A 55 -19.37 9.91 -27.78
CA PHE A 55 -17.92 9.82 -27.60
C PHE A 55 -17.42 8.39 -27.35
N GLU A 56 -18.27 7.47 -26.85
CA GLU A 56 -17.89 6.08 -26.53
C GLU A 56 -17.48 5.29 -27.77
N GLU A 57 -18.04 5.63 -28.93
CA GLU A 57 -17.78 5.00 -30.23
C GLU A 57 -16.42 5.38 -30.84
N LEU A 58 -15.72 6.39 -30.28
CA LEU A 58 -14.46 6.86 -30.84
C LEU A 58 -13.26 6.07 -30.31
N ASP A 59 -12.39 5.66 -31.23
CA ASP A 59 -11.10 5.04 -30.91
C ASP A 59 -10.01 6.08 -30.55
N GLN A 60 -8.85 5.60 -30.07
CA GLN A 60 -7.73 6.47 -29.67
C GLN A 60 -7.26 7.38 -30.81
N SER A 61 -7.18 6.85 -32.04
CA SER A 61 -6.67 7.59 -33.20
C SER A 61 -7.60 8.71 -33.64
N GLN A 62 -8.92 8.47 -33.57
CA GLN A 62 -9.95 9.47 -33.85
C GLN A 62 -9.94 10.58 -32.80
N VAL A 63 -9.85 10.22 -31.52
CA VAL A 63 -9.71 11.19 -30.41
C VAL A 63 -8.46 12.05 -30.57
N ASP A 64 -7.31 11.44 -30.89
CA ASP A 64 -6.05 12.15 -31.08
C ASP A 64 -6.11 13.11 -32.27
N ARG A 65 -6.75 12.69 -33.36
CA ARG A 65 -7.01 13.55 -34.53
C ARG A 65 -7.90 14.74 -34.17
N ILE A 66 -8.96 14.53 -33.40
CA ILE A 66 -9.87 15.59 -32.92
C ILE A 66 -9.08 16.62 -32.12
N VAL A 67 -8.31 16.18 -31.11
CA VAL A 67 -7.50 17.08 -30.26
C VAL A 67 -6.48 17.86 -31.08
N ALA A 68 -5.78 17.20 -32.01
CA ALA A 68 -4.80 17.85 -32.87
C ALA A 68 -5.43 18.94 -33.76
N LYS A 69 -6.58 18.66 -34.40
CA LYS A 69 -7.28 19.63 -35.26
C LYS A 69 -7.84 20.80 -34.47
N ALA A 70 -8.43 20.52 -33.31
CA ALA A 70 -8.96 21.56 -32.42
C ALA A 70 -7.85 22.47 -31.89
N SER A 71 -6.68 21.90 -31.54
CA SER A 71 -5.50 22.65 -31.10
C SER A 71 -4.95 23.55 -32.22
N ILE A 72 -4.79 23.04 -33.45
CA ILE A 72 -4.33 23.83 -34.61
C ILE A 72 -5.27 25.01 -34.90
N ALA A 73 -6.59 24.81 -34.81
CA ALA A 73 -7.56 25.87 -35.04
C ALA A 73 -7.43 27.01 -34.02
N ALA A 74 -7.28 26.67 -32.73
CA ALA A 74 -7.04 27.64 -31.68
C ALA A 74 -5.68 28.33 -31.83
N LEU A 75 -4.63 27.57 -32.19
CA LEU A 75 -3.29 28.11 -32.44
C LEU A 75 -3.30 29.14 -33.57
N ASN A 76 -4.01 28.90 -34.68
CA ASN A 76 -4.15 29.86 -35.77
C ASN A 76 -4.84 31.17 -35.36
N LYS A 77 -5.52 31.19 -34.21
CA LYS A 77 -6.24 32.35 -33.65
C LYS A 77 -5.62 32.88 -32.36
N HIS A 78 -4.42 32.40 -31.98
CA HIS A 78 -3.78 32.73 -30.71
C HIS A 78 -3.66 34.25 -30.46
N LEU A 79 -3.27 35.03 -31.49
CA LEU A 79 -3.12 36.48 -31.39
C LEU A 79 -4.46 37.22 -31.33
N SER A 80 -5.43 36.87 -32.16
CA SER A 80 -6.75 37.52 -32.13
C SER A 80 -7.48 37.25 -30.81
N LEU A 81 -7.38 36.04 -30.28
CA LEU A 81 -7.92 35.68 -28.97
C LEU A 81 -7.23 36.44 -27.83
N ALA A 82 -5.92 36.70 -27.96
CA ALA A 82 -5.18 37.51 -27.00
C ALA A 82 -5.64 38.98 -27.01
N GLN A 83 -5.83 39.56 -28.20
CA GLN A 83 -6.37 40.92 -28.36
C GLN A 83 -7.75 41.04 -27.72
N MET A 84 -8.68 40.13 -28.05
CA MET A 84 -10.02 40.11 -27.46
C MET A 84 -10.00 40.01 -25.94
N ALA A 85 -9.11 39.18 -25.38
CA ALA A 85 -8.98 39.05 -23.94
C ALA A 85 -8.47 40.35 -23.28
N VAL A 86 -7.50 41.05 -23.86
CA VAL A 86 -7.02 42.33 -23.32
C VAL A 86 -8.10 43.42 -23.46
N GLU A 87 -8.77 43.50 -24.61
CA GLU A 87 -9.84 44.47 -24.87
C GLU A 87 -11.02 44.30 -23.92
N GLU A 88 -11.46 43.05 -23.70
CA GLU A 88 -12.61 42.77 -22.83
C GLU A 88 -12.27 42.92 -21.35
N THR A 89 -11.12 42.39 -20.91
CA THR A 89 -10.78 42.37 -19.48
C THR A 89 -10.07 43.64 -19.02
N GLY A 90 -9.44 44.37 -19.94
CA GLY A 90 -8.54 45.48 -19.65
C GLY A 90 -7.24 45.06 -18.92
N ARG A 91 -6.86 43.77 -18.97
CA ARG A 91 -5.76 43.20 -18.18
C ARG A 91 -4.75 42.48 -19.05
N GLY A 92 -3.47 42.61 -18.69
CA GLY A 92 -2.37 41.87 -19.28
C GLY A 92 -1.76 42.54 -20.51
N LEU A 93 -0.93 41.78 -21.21
CA LEU A 93 -0.23 42.19 -22.42
C LEU A 93 -0.63 41.25 -23.58
N VAL A 94 -0.88 41.79 -24.77
CA VAL A 94 -1.37 41.01 -25.91
C VAL A 94 -0.36 39.94 -26.31
N GLU A 95 0.93 40.30 -26.38
CA GLU A 95 2.04 39.43 -26.75
C GLU A 95 2.19 38.25 -25.76
N ASP A 96 2.05 38.52 -24.46
CA ASP A 96 2.16 37.47 -23.44
C ASP A 96 0.92 36.57 -23.42
N LYS A 97 -0.29 37.11 -23.65
CA LYS A 97 -1.50 36.30 -23.82
C LYS A 97 -1.45 35.45 -25.08
N ALA A 98 -0.87 35.97 -26.16
CA ALA A 98 -0.63 35.21 -27.39
C ALA A 98 0.30 34.02 -27.09
N THR A 99 1.37 34.25 -26.34
CA THR A 99 2.27 33.19 -25.85
C THR A 99 1.55 32.17 -24.96
N LYS A 100 0.66 32.60 -24.07
CA LYS A 100 -0.17 31.70 -23.24
C LYS A 100 -1.13 30.85 -24.05
N ASN A 101 -1.70 31.40 -25.13
CA ASN A 101 -2.55 30.65 -26.04
C ASN A 101 -1.73 29.62 -26.82
N ILE A 102 -0.53 29.99 -27.30
CA ILE A 102 0.40 29.04 -27.94
C ILE A 102 0.74 27.90 -26.97
N PHE A 103 1.07 28.22 -25.70
CA PHE A 103 1.32 27.22 -24.66
C PHE A 103 0.15 26.24 -24.49
N ALA A 104 -1.08 26.77 -24.37
CA ALA A 104 -2.28 25.95 -24.22
C ALA A 104 -2.58 25.07 -25.44
N CYS A 105 -2.13 25.44 -26.63
CA CYS A 105 -2.31 24.66 -27.86
C CYS A 105 -1.17 23.65 -28.03
N GLU A 106 0.09 24.10 -28.11
CA GLU A 106 1.21 23.25 -28.53
C GLU A 106 1.70 22.34 -27.40
N HIS A 107 2.08 22.92 -26.25
CA HIS A 107 2.70 22.17 -25.16
C HIS A 107 1.72 21.17 -24.56
N VAL A 108 0.48 21.59 -24.31
CA VAL A 108 -0.59 20.72 -23.80
C VAL A 108 -0.88 19.59 -24.78
N THR A 109 -1.12 19.89 -26.07
CA THR A 109 -1.41 18.84 -27.05
C THR A 109 -0.23 17.88 -27.24
N ASN A 110 1.01 18.38 -27.25
CA ASN A 110 2.20 17.53 -27.35
C ASN A 110 2.27 16.52 -26.20
N TYR A 111 2.02 16.99 -24.98
CA TYR A 111 2.03 16.14 -23.79
C TYR A 111 0.86 15.15 -23.78
N LEU A 112 -0.33 15.57 -24.21
CA LEU A 112 -1.52 14.71 -24.31
C LEU A 112 -1.41 13.65 -25.42
N ALA A 113 -0.69 13.93 -26.52
CA ALA A 113 -0.57 13.01 -27.65
C ALA A 113 0.06 11.66 -27.27
N ARG A 114 0.86 11.62 -26.20
CA ARG A 114 1.52 10.39 -25.72
C ARG A 114 0.69 9.57 -24.75
N GLN A 115 -0.45 10.08 -24.30
CA GLN A 115 -1.27 9.43 -23.28
C GLN A 115 -2.34 8.54 -23.91
N ARG A 116 -2.51 7.33 -23.39
CA ARG A 116 -3.62 6.45 -23.76
C ARG A 116 -4.81 6.73 -22.85
N THR A 117 -5.97 7.00 -23.45
CA THR A 117 -7.21 7.42 -22.78
C THR A 117 -8.43 6.66 -23.29
N VAL A 118 -8.24 5.74 -24.23
CA VAL A 118 -9.28 4.95 -24.88
C VAL A 118 -8.99 3.46 -24.76
N GLY A 119 -9.98 2.70 -24.30
CA GLY A 119 -9.90 1.23 -24.23
C GLY A 119 -8.81 0.75 -23.28
N ILE A 120 -8.12 -0.33 -23.67
CA ILE A 120 -7.02 -0.89 -22.88
C ILE A 120 -5.80 0.03 -22.97
N ILE A 121 -5.36 0.54 -21.82
CA ILE A 121 -4.26 1.50 -21.71
C ILE A 121 -3.00 0.91 -21.07
N SER A 122 -3.10 -0.27 -20.45
CA SER A 122 -1.99 -1.00 -19.87
C SER A 122 -2.34 -2.48 -19.79
N GLU A 123 -1.39 -3.35 -20.12
CA GLU A 123 -1.51 -4.80 -19.94
C GLU A 123 -0.22 -5.29 -19.29
N ASN A 124 -0.36 -5.88 -18.12
CA ASN A 124 0.74 -6.52 -17.42
C ASN A 124 0.39 -7.99 -17.21
N ASP A 125 0.88 -8.83 -18.13
CA ASP A 125 0.63 -10.27 -18.10
C ASP A 125 1.20 -10.92 -16.82
N VAL A 126 2.39 -10.48 -16.38
CA VAL A 126 3.05 -11.02 -15.18
C VAL A 126 2.20 -10.82 -13.93
N ASP A 127 1.73 -9.59 -13.71
CA ASP A 127 0.85 -9.27 -12.58
C ASP A 127 -0.60 -9.71 -12.81
N GLY A 128 -0.95 -10.03 -14.07
CA GLY A 128 -2.29 -10.44 -14.46
C GLY A 128 -3.31 -9.30 -14.44
N ILE A 129 -2.87 -8.05 -14.64
CA ILE A 129 -3.70 -6.85 -14.59
C ILE A 129 -3.76 -6.18 -15.97
N ILE A 130 -4.99 -5.92 -16.42
CA ILE A 130 -5.28 -5.06 -17.58
C ILE A 130 -6.00 -3.82 -17.08
N GLU A 131 -5.52 -2.64 -17.48
CA GLU A 131 -6.14 -1.35 -17.15
C GLU A 131 -6.89 -0.78 -18.35
N VAL A 132 -8.16 -0.42 -18.15
CA VAL A 132 -9.06 0.12 -19.17
C VAL A 132 -9.49 1.53 -18.78
N ALA A 133 -9.31 2.49 -19.68
CA ALA A 133 -9.69 3.89 -19.48
C ALA A 133 -11.13 4.18 -19.94
N GLU A 134 -11.90 4.83 -19.06
CA GLU A 134 -13.23 5.36 -19.37
C GLU A 134 -13.32 6.85 -19.04
N PRO A 135 -14.08 7.66 -19.81
CA PRO A 135 -14.35 9.05 -19.46
C PRO A 135 -14.99 9.14 -18.06
N VAL A 136 -14.64 10.17 -17.29
CA VAL A 136 -15.33 10.42 -16.00
C VAL A 136 -16.79 10.83 -16.18
N GLY A 137 -17.14 11.42 -17.33
CA GLY A 137 -18.48 11.87 -17.67
C GLY A 137 -18.52 13.34 -18.10
N VAL A 138 -19.62 14.04 -17.82
CA VAL A 138 -19.76 15.48 -18.12
C VAL A 138 -18.91 16.30 -17.14
N VAL A 139 -18.07 17.19 -17.67
CA VAL A 139 -17.17 18.06 -16.88
C VAL A 139 -17.76 19.47 -16.79
N ALA A 140 -17.79 20.03 -15.57
CA ALA A 140 -18.04 21.45 -15.37
C ALA A 140 -16.72 22.22 -15.37
N GLY A 141 -16.51 23.09 -16.36
CA GLY A 141 -15.31 23.92 -16.50
C GLY A 141 -15.52 25.33 -15.96
N VAL A 142 -14.89 25.70 -14.85
CA VAL A 142 -14.92 27.09 -14.34
C VAL A 142 -13.61 27.80 -14.67
N THR A 143 -13.65 29.00 -15.24
CA THR A 143 -12.45 29.72 -15.71
C THR A 143 -12.25 31.06 -14.99
N PRO A 144 -11.00 31.52 -14.81
CA PRO A 144 -10.72 32.82 -14.22
C PRO A 144 -10.74 33.95 -15.27
N VAL A 145 -10.88 35.20 -14.81
CA VAL A 145 -10.73 36.40 -15.65
C VAL A 145 -9.29 36.67 -16.09
N THR A 146 -8.29 36.09 -15.42
CA THR A 146 -6.86 36.35 -15.67
C THR A 146 -6.32 35.60 -16.89
N ASN A 147 -6.79 34.36 -17.09
CA ASN A 147 -6.34 33.44 -18.14
C ASN A 147 -7.54 32.91 -18.96
N PRO A 148 -8.42 33.76 -19.50
CA PRO A 148 -9.74 33.33 -19.97
C PRO A 148 -9.65 32.38 -21.18
N THR A 149 -9.01 32.83 -22.25
CA THR A 149 -8.89 32.11 -23.52
C THR A 149 -8.00 30.88 -23.41
N SER A 150 -6.82 31.02 -22.83
CA SER A 150 -5.87 29.91 -22.68
C SER A 150 -6.41 28.79 -21.78
N THR A 151 -7.16 29.12 -20.72
CA THR A 151 -7.78 28.10 -19.85
C THR A 151 -8.96 27.41 -20.53
N ALA A 152 -9.77 28.14 -21.30
CA ALA A 152 -10.84 27.54 -22.10
C ALA A 152 -10.25 26.52 -23.09
N ILE A 153 -9.20 26.91 -23.84
CA ILE A 153 -8.49 26.02 -24.78
C ILE A 153 -7.95 24.78 -24.04
N PHE A 154 -7.16 24.98 -22.97
CA PHE A 154 -6.56 23.89 -22.20
C PHE A 154 -7.60 22.88 -21.72
N LYS A 155 -8.69 23.34 -21.08
CA LYS A 155 -9.73 22.46 -20.53
C LYS A 155 -10.51 21.75 -21.63
N SER A 156 -10.78 22.42 -22.74
CA SER A 156 -11.42 21.81 -23.90
C SER A 156 -10.57 20.69 -24.49
N LEU A 157 -9.29 20.94 -24.77
CA LEU A 157 -8.39 19.93 -25.34
C LEU A 157 -8.22 18.73 -24.40
N LEU A 158 -8.13 19.00 -23.10
CA LEU A 158 -8.09 17.97 -22.07
C LEU A 158 -9.37 17.12 -22.06
N ALA A 159 -10.54 17.74 -22.04
CA ALA A 159 -11.82 17.05 -22.03
C ALA A 159 -12.05 16.23 -23.31
N LEU A 160 -11.70 16.77 -24.48
CA LEU A 160 -11.73 16.05 -25.76
C LEU A 160 -10.82 14.82 -25.73
N LYS A 161 -9.58 14.95 -25.24
CA LYS A 161 -8.61 13.84 -25.14
C LYS A 161 -9.15 12.70 -24.28
N THR A 162 -9.97 12.99 -23.29
CA THR A 162 -10.56 12.00 -22.38
C THR A 162 -11.99 11.64 -22.72
N ARG A 163 -12.49 11.98 -23.92
CA ARG A 163 -13.86 11.66 -24.37
C ARG A 163 -14.95 12.22 -23.43
N CYS A 164 -14.64 13.31 -22.74
CA CYS A 164 -15.54 13.98 -21.82
C CYS A 164 -16.13 15.22 -22.49
N PRO A 165 -17.46 15.37 -22.56
CA PRO A 165 -18.06 16.65 -22.90
C PRO A 165 -17.91 17.63 -21.74
N ILE A 166 -17.69 18.90 -22.07
CA ILE A 166 -17.46 19.96 -21.08
C ILE A 166 -18.48 21.09 -21.22
N VAL A 167 -19.04 21.54 -20.09
CA VAL A 167 -19.89 22.73 -20.00
C VAL A 167 -19.16 23.79 -19.20
N PHE A 168 -18.97 24.96 -19.78
CA PHE A 168 -18.24 26.05 -19.14
C PHE A 168 -19.14 27.05 -18.41
N GLY A 169 -18.72 27.42 -17.19
CA GLY A 169 -19.13 28.64 -16.51
C GLY A 169 -17.98 29.65 -16.57
N PHE A 170 -18.02 30.56 -17.54
CA PHE A 170 -16.99 31.57 -17.70
C PHE A 170 -17.18 32.75 -16.75
N HIS A 171 -16.09 33.48 -16.48
CA HIS A 171 -16.16 34.68 -15.66
C HIS A 171 -16.92 35.80 -16.42
N PRO A 172 -17.86 36.54 -15.80
CA PRO A 172 -18.66 37.56 -16.51
C PRO A 172 -17.83 38.63 -17.24
N TYR A 173 -16.72 39.09 -16.64
CA TYR A 173 -15.78 40.04 -17.26
C TYR A 173 -14.87 39.47 -18.36
N ALA A 174 -15.02 38.21 -18.74
CA ALA A 174 -14.25 37.58 -19.82
C ALA A 174 -15.11 36.61 -20.64
N GLN A 175 -16.43 36.82 -20.68
CA GLN A 175 -17.39 35.93 -21.32
C GLN A 175 -17.11 35.83 -22.82
N ARG A 176 -16.98 36.96 -23.52
CA ARG A 176 -16.92 37.01 -24.99
C ARG A 176 -15.66 36.34 -25.51
N CYS A 177 -14.50 36.66 -24.96
CA CYS A 177 -13.24 36.06 -25.38
C CYS A 177 -13.17 34.56 -25.05
N SER A 178 -13.69 34.13 -23.89
CA SER A 178 -13.71 32.71 -23.50
C SER A 178 -14.66 31.89 -24.39
N VAL A 179 -15.84 32.42 -24.69
CA VAL A 179 -16.80 31.81 -25.61
C VAL A 179 -16.18 31.69 -27.02
N GLU A 180 -15.50 32.73 -27.51
CA GLU A 180 -14.82 32.67 -28.81
C GLU A 180 -13.78 31.53 -28.85
N ALA A 181 -12.93 31.44 -27.82
CA ALA A 181 -11.95 30.38 -27.72
C ALA A 181 -12.58 28.98 -27.69
N ALA A 182 -13.61 28.78 -26.85
CA ALA A 182 -14.31 27.50 -26.78
C ALA A 182 -15.04 27.15 -28.09
N ARG A 183 -15.62 28.15 -28.78
CA ARG A 183 -16.29 27.95 -30.07
C ARG A 183 -15.31 27.50 -31.15
N ILE A 184 -14.15 28.15 -31.27
CA ILE A 184 -13.12 27.77 -32.24
C ILE A 184 -12.67 26.31 -32.01
N VAL A 185 -12.41 25.94 -30.76
CA VAL A 185 -12.00 24.57 -30.41
C VAL A 185 -13.13 23.57 -30.70
N ARG A 186 -14.37 23.91 -30.35
CA ARG A 186 -15.57 23.07 -30.58
C ARG A 186 -15.81 22.82 -32.05
N ASP A 187 -15.87 23.87 -32.86
CA ASP A 187 -16.26 23.76 -34.26
C ASP A 187 -15.22 22.94 -35.04
N ALA A 188 -13.93 23.14 -34.75
CA ALA A 188 -12.85 22.33 -35.31
C ALA A 188 -12.87 20.87 -34.81
N ALA A 189 -13.24 20.64 -33.54
CA ALA A 189 -13.42 19.29 -33.01
C ALA A 189 -14.57 18.56 -33.72
N ILE A 190 -15.70 19.22 -33.93
CA ILE A 190 -16.87 18.67 -34.65
C ILE A 190 -16.50 18.33 -36.10
N GLU A 191 -15.82 19.24 -36.81
CA GLU A 191 -15.33 18.99 -38.18
C GLU A 191 -14.37 17.79 -38.24
N ALA A 192 -13.60 17.56 -37.18
CA ALA A 192 -12.69 16.43 -37.06
C ALA A 192 -13.38 15.12 -36.62
N GLY A 193 -14.66 15.13 -36.28
CA GLY A 193 -15.47 13.96 -35.92
C GLY A 193 -15.98 13.91 -34.48
N ALA A 194 -15.82 14.97 -33.69
CA ALA A 194 -16.38 15.03 -32.34
C ALA A 194 -17.91 15.22 -32.35
N PRO A 195 -18.63 14.78 -31.30
CA PRO A 195 -20.06 15.05 -31.14
C PRO A 195 -20.37 16.54 -31.09
N ARG A 196 -21.52 16.95 -31.62
CA ARG A 196 -21.94 18.35 -31.75
C ARG A 196 -21.89 19.14 -30.43
N ASP A 197 -22.30 18.52 -29.33
CA ASP A 197 -22.42 19.16 -28.02
C ASP A 197 -21.23 18.82 -27.08
N CYS A 198 -20.07 18.46 -27.66
CA CYS A 198 -18.85 18.12 -26.91
C CYS A 198 -18.29 19.27 -26.06
N ILE A 199 -18.54 20.51 -26.45
CA ILE A 199 -18.12 21.72 -25.72
C ILE A 199 -19.29 22.70 -25.72
N GLN A 200 -19.71 23.12 -24.55
CA GLN A 200 -20.83 24.03 -24.34
C GLN A 200 -20.47 25.07 -23.26
N TRP A 201 -21.28 26.11 -23.12
CA TRP A 201 -21.10 27.16 -22.11
C TRP A 201 -22.45 27.74 -21.70
N ILE A 202 -22.48 28.38 -20.54
CA ILE A 202 -23.61 29.19 -20.07
C ILE A 202 -23.59 30.51 -20.85
N GLU A 203 -24.67 30.83 -21.57
CA GLU A 203 -24.83 32.05 -22.37
C GLU A 203 -25.03 33.28 -21.47
N HIS A 204 -25.76 33.12 -20.35
CA HIS A 204 -26.03 34.18 -19.38
C HIS A 204 -25.29 33.92 -18.06
N PRO A 205 -24.00 34.34 -17.95
CA PRO A 205 -23.17 33.99 -16.80
C PRO A 205 -23.67 34.66 -15.51
N SER A 206 -23.96 33.85 -14.50
CA SER A 206 -24.30 34.30 -13.14
C SER A 206 -23.72 33.36 -12.09
N VAL A 207 -23.70 33.82 -10.83
CA VAL A 207 -23.28 32.99 -9.68
C VAL A 207 -24.25 31.82 -9.53
N GLU A 208 -25.54 32.08 -9.73
CA GLU A 208 -26.63 31.11 -9.67
C GLU A 208 -26.46 30.04 -10.76
N ALA A 209 -26.18 30.43 -12.01
CA ALA A 209 -25.99 29.49 -13.12
C ALA A 209 -24.74 28.62 -12.93
N THR A 210 -23.62 29.22 -12.52
CA THR A 210 -22.38 28.47 -12.24
C THR A 210 -22.57 27.52 -11.06
N GLY A 211 -23.27 27.96 -10.01
CA GLY A 211 -23.65 27.12 -8.87
C GLY A 211 -24.55 25.95 -9.27
N ALA A 212 -25.57 26.22 -10.10
CA ALA A 212 -26.45 25.19 -10.64
C ALA A 212 -25.69 24.15 -11.47
N LEU A 213 -24.73 24.58 -12.31
CA LEU A 213 -23.88 23.68 -13.08
C LEU A 213 -23.02 22.79 -12.18
N MET A 214 -22.34 23.36 -11.17
CA MET A 214 -21.50 22.59 -10.26
C MET A 214 -22.29 21.56 -9.43
N GLN A 215 -23.56 21.84 -9.12
CA GLN A 215 -24.41 20.96 -8.32
C GLN A 215 -25.26 19.99 -9.17
N HIS A 216 -25.23 20.12 -10.50
CA HIS A 216 -26.14 19.40 -11.36
C HIS A 216 -25.94 17.88 -11.26
N PRO A 217 -27.01 17.06 -11.10
CA PRO A 217 -26.89 15.60 -11.00
C PRO A 217 -26.13 14.96 -12.17
N GLY A 218 -26.33 15.46 -13.40
CA GLY A 218 -25.67 14.97 -14.61
C GLY A 218 -24.20 15.39 -14.80
N VAL A 219 -23.63 16.24 -13.93
CA VAL A 219 -22.20 16.57 -13.94
C VAL A 219 -21.43 15.56 -13.10
N ALA A 220 -20.34 15.02 -13.64
CA ALA A 220 -19.50 14.02 -13.00
C ALA A 220 -18.37 14.64 -12.17
N THR A 221 -17.71 15.69 -12.69
CA THR A 221 -16.63 16.37 -11.99
C THR A 221 -16.52 17.85 -12.36
N ILE A 222 -15.84 18.62 -11.53
CA ILE A 222 -15.64 20.06 -11.70
C ILE A 222 -14.15 20.38 -11.83
N LEU A 223 -13.75 21.05 -12.91
CA LEU A 223 -12.46 21.71 -13.03
C LEU A 223 -12.59 23.16 -12.53
N ALA A 224 -12.22 23.41 -11.28
CA ALA A 224 -12.42 24.71 -10.64
C ALA A 224 -11.15 25.57 -10.66
N THR A 225 -11.02 26.44 -11.67
CA THR A 225 -9.90 27.41 -11.77
C THR A 225 -10.42 28.80 -11.49
N GLY A 226 -10.17 29.31 -10.29
CA GLY A 226 -10.65 30.62 -9.85
C GLY A 226 -10.15 30.94 -8.45
N GLY A 227 -10.67 32.04 -7.88
CA GLY A 227 -10.32 32.43 -6.51
C GLY A 227 -10.79 31.41 -5.46
N THR A 228 -10.27 31.56 -4.24
CA THR A 228 -10.52 30.65 -3.11
C THR A 228 -12.01 30.43 -2.81
N GLY A 229 -12.85 31.46 -2.95
CA GLY A 229 -14.31 31.35 -2.78
C GLY A 229 -14.97 30.41 -3.79
N MET A 230 -14.57 30.47 -5.06
CA MET A 230 -15.09 29.60 -6.12
C MET A 230 -14.64 28.15 -5.92
N VAL A 231 -13.37 27.95 -5.58
CA VAL A 231 -12.83 26.60 -5.29
C VAL A 231 -13.55 25.97 -4.10
N LYS A 232 -13.79 26.75 -3.02
CA LYS A 232 -14.56 26.29 -1.87
C LYS A 232 -15.98 25.88 -2.29
N ALA A 233 -16.65 26.68 -3.13
CA ALA A 233 -17.98 26.35 -3.66
C ALA A 233 -17.96 25.05 -4.47
N ALA A 234 -16.94 24.82 -5.30
CA ALA A 234 -16.78 23.57 -6.05
C ALA A 234 -16.63 22.35 -5.12
N TYR A 235 -15.80 22.43 -4.07
CA TYR A 235 -15.67 21.34 -3.08
C TYR A 235 -16.89 21.17 -2.17
N SER A 236 -17.75 22.17 -2.06
CA SER A 236 -19.03 22.10 -1.33
C SER A 236 -20.22 21.72 -2.21
N SER A 237 -20.00 21.42 -3.50
CA SER A 237 -21.08 21.13 -4.47
C SER A 237 -21.71 19.74 -4.32
N GLY A 238 -21.08 18.84 -3.55
CA GLY A 238 -21.43 17.41 -3.52
C GLY A 238 -20.87 16.61 -4.70
N LYS A 239 -20.07 17.23 -5.57
CA LYS A 239 -19.39 16.56 -6.69
C LYS A 239 -17.87 16.46 -6.46
N PRO A 240 -17.20 15.42 -7.00
CA PRO A 240 -15.74 15.41 -7.12
C PRO A 240 -15.26 16.67 -7.83
N ALA A 241 -14.38 17.44 -7.19
CA ALA A 241 -13.83 18.67 -7.74
C ALA A 241 -12.31 18.59 -7.81
N LEU A 242 -11.74 19.18 -8.87
CA LEU A 242 -10.32 19.40 -9.09
C LEU A 242 -10.09 20.91 -9.05
N GLY A 243 -9.81 21.41 -7.86
CA GLY A 243 -9.59 22.83 -7.62
C GLY A 243 -8.12 23.25 -7.65
N VAL A 244 -7.93 24.56 -7.61
CA VAL A 244 -6.65 25.24 -7.45
C VAL A 244 -6.61 26.01 -6.13
N GLY A 245 -5.50 26.68 -5.82
CA GLY A 245 -5.39 27.57 -4.67
C GLY A 245 -4.84 28.94 -5.05
N ALA A 246 -4.83 29.86 -4.09
CA ALA A 246 -4.15 31.14 -4.22
C ALA A 246 -2.62 30.93 -4.33
N GLY A 247 -1.95 31.74 -5.14
CA GLY A 247 -0.51 31.66 -5.35
C GLY A 247 0.24 32.76 -4.60
N ASN A 248 0.99 32.41 -3.56
CA ASN A 248 1.87 33.36 -2.87
C ASN A 248 3.33 32.91 -2.88
N ALA A 249 3.86 32.65 -4.08
CA ALA A 249 5.14 31.97 -4.25
C ALA A 249 6.32 32.80 -3.73
N PRO A 250 7.13 32.29 -2.77
CA PRO A 250 8.41 32.90 -2.42
C PRO A 250 9.52 32.44 -3.38
N ALA A 251 10.52 33.29 -3.60
CA ALA A 251 11.78 32.91 -4.23
C ALA A 251 12.96 33.14 -3.29
N TYR A 252 13.62 32.06 -2.88
CA TYR A 252 14.88 32.16 -2.13
C TYR A 252 16.08 32.29 -3.07
N VAL A 253 16.91 33.31 -2.87
CA VAL A 253 18.16 33.50 -3.63
C VAL A 253 19.35 33.26 -2.70
N ASP A 254 20.02 32.14 -2.90
CA ASP A 254 21.16 31.70 -2.09
C ASP A 254 22.45 32.49 -2.41
N ARG A 255 23.45 32.40 -1.53
CA ARG A 255 24.77 33.01 -1.74
C ARG A 255 25.56 32.39 -2.91
N ARG A 256 25.36 31.10 -3.20
CA ARG A 256 26.00 30.40 -4.34
C ARG A 256 25.06 30.38 -5.52
N VAL A 257 25.00 31.48 -6.25
CA VAL A 257 24.06 31.63 -7.37
C VAL A 257 24.64 32.46 -8.50
N ASN A 258 24.28 32.10 -9.73
CA ASN A 258 24.38 33.00 -10.87
C ASN A 258 23.34 34.13 -10.77
N VAL A 259 23.75 35.26 -10.19
CA VAL A 259 22.90 36.44 -9.97
C VAL A 259 22.25 36.96 -11.26
N PRO A 260 22.98 37.16 -12.39
CA PRO A 260 22.36 37.57 -13.66
C PRO A 260 21.24 36.64 -14.15
N ARG A 261 21.41 35.31 -14.04
CA ARG A 261 20.36 34.34 -14.38
C ARG A 261 19.17 34.49 -13.41
N ALA A 262 19.43 34.44 -12.11
CA ALA A 262 18.37 34.50 -11.12
C ALA A 262 17.50 35.76 -11.28
N VAL A 263 18.12 36.93 -11.47
CA VAL A 263 17.38 38.17 -11.67
C VAL A 263 16.66 38.22 -13.02
N ASN A 264 17.24 37.66 -14.08
CA ASN A 264 16.55 37.50 -15.36
C ASN A 264 15.23 36.74 -15.18
N ASP A 265 15.31 35.60 -14.51
CA ASP A 265 14.19 34.69 -14.29
C ASP A 265 13.11 35.38 -13.43
N LEU A 266 13.51 36.03 -12.34
CA LEU A 266 12.60 36.71 -11.42
C LEU A 266 11.86 37.88 -12.10
N ILE A 267 12.55 38.67 -12.94
CA ILE A 267 11.93 39.78 -13.67
C ILE A 267 11.03 39.26 -14.79
N LEU A 268 11.50 38.29 -15.58
CA LEU A 268 10.71 37.65 -16.63
C LEU A 268 9.41 37.10 -16.05
N SER A 269 9.53 36.31 -14.98
CA SER A 269 8.38 35.68 -14.32
C SER A 269 7.36 36.71 -13.86
N LYS A 270 7.84 37.79 -13.22
CA LYS A 270 6.99 38.84 -12.65
C LYS A 270 6.35 39.76 -13.68
N HIS A 271 7.05 40.00 -14.78
CA HIS A 271 6.59 40.88 -15.84
C HIS A 271 5.60 40.18 -16.78
N PHE A 272 5.76 38.87 -17.00
CA PHE A 272 4.94 38.10 -17.95
C PHE A 272 3.44 38.21 -17.67
N ASP A 273 2.70 38.68 -18.68
CA ASP A 273 1.28 39.05 -18.65
C ASP A 273 0.93 39.93 -17.44
N TYR A 274 1.86 40.83 -17.08
CA TYR A 274 1.83 41.67 -15.90
C TYR A 274 1.60 40.89 -14.60
N GLY A 275 2.25 39.72 -14.46
CA GLY A 275 2.28 38.94 -13.22
C GLY A 275 1.00 38.16 -12.92
N MET A 276 0.15 37.92 -13.92
CA MET A 276 -1.17 37.28 -13.73
C MET A 276 -1.15 35.75 -13.64
N ILE A 277 0.00 35.10 -13.82
CA ILE A 277 0.11 33.66 -13.58
C ILE A 277 0.24 33.43 -12.07
N CYS A 278 -0.61 32.58 -11.48
CA CYS A 278 -0.63 32.31 -10.04
C CYS A 278 0.67 31.71 -9.49
N ALA A 279 1.45 31.01 -10.32
CA ALA A 279 2.75 30.48 -9.93
C ALA A 279 3.84 31.56 -9.77
N THR A 280 3.60 32.80 -10.21
CA THR A 280 4.56 33.92 -10.20
C THR A 280 4.99 34.29 -8.77
N GLU A 281 6.27 34.60 -8.59
CA GLU A 281 6.83 35.03 -7.33
C GLU A 281 6.12 36.29 -6.81
N GLN A 282 5.90 36.31 -5.50
CA GLN A 282 5.33 37.44 -4.77
C GLN A 282 6.36 38.12 -3.87
N ALA A 283 7.41 37.40 -3.46
CA ALA A 283 8.55 37.95 -2.73
C ALA A 283 9.88 37.32 -3.17
N ILE A 284 10.90 38.15 -3.32
CA ILE A 284 12.32 37.74 -3.44
C ILE A 284 12.92 37.82 -2.05
N ILE A 285 13.48 36.71 -1.57
CA ILE A 285 14.14 36.60 -0.27
C ILE A 285 15.61 36.26 -0.55
N ALA A 286 16.47 37.27 -0.55
CA ALA A 286 17.87 37.11 -0.94
C ALA A 286 18.79 37.05 0.29
N HIS A 287 19.73 36.10 0.27
CA HIS A 287 20.76 35.98 1.30
C HIS A 287 21.61 37.27 1.36
N GLN A 288 21.98 37.68 2.58
CA GLN A 288 22.67 38.95 2.84
C GLN A 288 23.92 39.16 1.96
N ASP A 289 24.68 38.09 1.71
CA ASP A 289 25.93 38.11 0.93
C ASP A 289 25.72 38.46 -0.55
N VAL A 290 24.52 38.24 -1.09
CA VAL A 290 24.20 38.52 -2.51
C VAL A 290 23.15 39.62 -2.67
N TYR A 291 22.49 40.04 -1.59
CA TYR A 291 21.39 41.01 -1.59
C TYR A 291 21.71 42.30 -2.38
N GLY A 292 22.89 42.91 -2.15
CA GLY A 292 23.31 44.11 -2.88
C GLY A 292 23.46 43.89 -4.39
N ARG A 293 24.10 42.78 -4.79
CA ARG A 293 24.29 42.40 -6.20
C ARG A 293 22.97 42.08 -6.90
N VAL A 294 22.03 41.46 -6.18
CA VAL A 294 20.68 41.19 -6.69
C VAL A 294 19.95 42.49 -6.98
N ILE A 295 19.96 43.47 -6.05
CA ILE A 295 19.32 44.78 -6.27
C ILE A 295 19.95 45.52 -7.44
N GLU A 296 21.28 45.52 -7.55
CA GLU A 296 21.99 46.18 -8.64
C GLU A 296 21.58 45.61 -10.01
N GLU A 297 21.58 44.28 -10.14
CA GLU A 297 21.18 43.61 -11.38
C GLU A 297 19.68 43.79 -11.66
N MET A 298 18.82 43.88 -10.62
CA MET A 298 17.39 44.19 -10.80
C MET A 298 17.20 45.60 -11.38
N LYS A 299 17.89 46.60 -10.84
CA LYS A 299 17.86 47.98 -11.34
C LYS A 299 18.40 48.07 -12.77
N ARG A 300 19.47 47.34 -13.08
CA ARG A 300 20.02 47.23 -14.44
C ARG A 300 18.98 46.73 -15.43
N ARG A 301 18.10 45.84 -15.00
CA ARG A 301 16.96 45.28 -15.75
C ARG A 301 15.66 46.07 -15.60
N LYS A 302 15.78 47.35 -15.21
CA LYS A 302 14.68 48.33 -15.16
C LYS A 302 13.61 48.05 -14.11
N ALA A 303 13.93 47.31 -13.05
CA ALA A 303 13.10 47.28 -11.85
C ALA A 303 13.21 48.61 -11.11
N TYR A 304 12.08 49.27 -10.83
CA TYR A 304 12.03 50.53 -10.09
C TYR A 304 11.82 50.26 -8.60
N PHE A 305 12.80 50.62 -7.76
CA PHE A 305 12.69 50.48 -6.31
C PHE A 305 11.97 51.70 -5.74
N VAL A 306 10.78 51.50 -5.18
CA VAL A 306 10.00 52.59 -4.57
C VAL A 306 10.66 53.08 -3.29
N ASN A 307 10.64 54.40 -3.08
CA ASN A 307 11.07 55.01 -1.83
C ASN A 307 10.01 54.80 -0.71
N PRO A 308 10.29 55.12 0.57
CA PRO A 308 9.34 54.90 1.66
C PRO A 308 7.97 55.59 1.47
N GLU A 309 7.93 56.80 0.91
CA GLU A 309 6.67 57.52 0.66
C GLU A 309 5.86 56.88 -0.48
N GLU A 310 6.55 56.49 -1.56
CA GLU A 310 5.95 55.77 -2.69
C GLU A 310 5.45 54.38 -2.27
N LYS A 311 6.16 53.68 -1.37
CA LYS A 311 5.74 52.39 -0.81
C LYS A 311 4.40 52.51 -0.08
N VAL A 312 4.23 53.52 0.77
CA VAL A 312 2.95 53.74 1.51
C VAL A 312 1.80 53.98 0.54
N LYS A 313 2.00 54.86 -0.46
CA LYS A 313 1.01 55.12 -1.50
C LYS A 313 0.62 53.86 -2.28
N LEU A 314 1.61 53.03 -2.59
CA LEU A 314 1.42 51.77 -3.30
C LEU A 314 0.60 50.77 -2.45
N GLU A 315 0.91 50.65 -1.17
CA GLU A 315 0.19 49.80 -0.21
C GLU A 315 -1.28 50.22 -0.06
N GLU A 316 -1.53 51.51 0.15
CA GLU A 316 -2.88 52.06 0.29
C GLU A 316 -3.71 51.85 -0.98
N TYR A 317 -3.12 52.07 -2.16
CA TYR A 317 -3.82 51.83 -3.43
C TYR A 317 -4.11 50.35 -3.69
N MET A 318 -3.14 49.46 -3.43
CA MET A 318 -3.25 48.04 -3.75
C MET A 318 -4.07 47.24 -2.74
N PHE A 319 -4.00 47.59 -1.45
CA PHE A 319 -4.60 46.79 -0.37
C PHE A 319 -5.55 47.56 0.54
N GLY A 320 -5.68 48.88 0.36
CA GLY A 320 -6.51 49.74 1.20
C GLY A 320 -5.92 50.03 2.58
N VAL A 321 -4.71 49.53 2.86
CA VAL A 321 -4.01 49.66 4.15
C VAL A 321 -2.51 49.78 3.93
N ARG A 322 -1.85 50.58 4.78
CA ARG A 322 -0.38 50.70 4.82
C ARG A 322 0.24 49.71 5.80
N ALA A 323 1.53 49.44 5.63
CA ALA A 323 2.29 48.62 6.56
C ALA A 323 2.23 49.18 8.00
N HIS A 324 2.11 48.29 8.97
CA HIS A 324 2.07 48.62 10.40
C HIS A 324 0.96 49.60 10.83
N ALA A 325 -0.19 49.62 10.14
CA ALA A 325 -1.33 50.51 10.44
C ALA A 325 -2.04 50.27 11.80
N GLY A 326 -1.62 49.28 12.60
CA GLY A 326 -2.23 48.91 13.89
C GLY A 326 -3.30 47.82 13.76
N THR A 327 -3.77 47.27 14.88
CA THR A 327 -4.72 46.14 14.94
C THR A 327 -6.15 46.51 14.54
N ASP A 328 -6.49 47.80 14.57
CA ASP A 328 -7.82 48.32 14.22
C ASP A 328 -7.99 48.59 12.72
N ALA A 329 -6.92 48.45 11.93
CA ALA A 329 -6.97 48.59 10.48
C ALA A 329 -7.69 47.39 9.83
N PRO A 330 -8.43 47.59 8.72
CA PRO A 330 -9.09 46.49 8.03
C PRO A 330 -8.08 45.48 7.49
N ALA A 331 -8.49 44.22 7.34
CA ALA A 331 -7.63 43.21 6.74
C ALA A 331 -7.25 43.63 5.31
N PRO A 332 -5.97 43.49 4.90
CA PRO A 332 -5.54 43.87 3.56
C PRO A 332 -6.30 43.08 2.51
N ARG A 333 -6.91 43.79 1.57
CA ARG A 333 -7.68 43.18 0.47
C ARG A 333 -7.20 43.75 -0.85
N LEU A 334 -6.75 42.88 -1.74
CA LEU A 334 -6.27 43.29 -3.06
C LEU A 334 -7.38 44.03 -3.83
N ASN A 335 -7.06 45.23 -4.28
CA ASN A 335 -7.89 46.05 -5.15
C ASN A 335 -8.11 45.33 -6.48
N SER A 336 -9.37 45.11 -6.86
CA SER A 336 -9.74 44.31 -8.05
C SER A 336 -9.30 44.93 -9.38
N GLU A 337 -8.94 46.22 -9.39
CA GLU A 337 -8.44 46.94 -10.57
C GLU A 337 -6.94 46.71 -10.83
N VAL A 338 -6.18 46.25 -9.83
CA VAL A 338 -4.72 46.10 -9.88
C VAL A 338 -4.24 44.90 -10.72
N PRO A 339 -4.86 43.70 -10.64
CA PRO A 339 -4.37 42.53 -11.36
C PRO A 339 -4.20 42.76 -12.87
N GLY A 340 -3.01 42.45 -13.38
CA GLY A 340 -2.68 42.55 -14.80
C GLY A 340 -2.54 43.97 -15.35
N LYS A 341 -2.32 44.98 -14.49
CA LYS A 341 -2.00 46.34 -14.95
C LYS A 341 -0.50 46.57 -15.03
N SER A 342 -0.07 47.44 -15.96
CA SER A 342 1.34 47.81 -16.11
C SER A 342 1.88 48.55 -14.87
N PRO A 343 3.20 48.52 -14.61
CA PRO A 343 3.77 49.25 -13.48
C PRO A 343 3.51 50.76 -13.57
N GLN A 344 3.47 51.33 -14.78
CA GLN A 344 3.17 52.76 -15.01
C GLN A 344 1.73 53.11 -14.62
N PHE A 345 0.77 52.24 -14.94
CA PHE A 345 -0.62 52.43 -14.54
C PHE A 345 -0.75 52.41 -13.01
N ILE A 346 -0.15 51.40 -12.37
CA ILE A 346 -0.22 51.21 -10.92
C ILE A 346 0.40 52.41 -10.19
N ALA A 347 1.60 52.85 -10.60
CA ALA A 347 2.26 54.01 -10.01
C ALA A 347 1.42 55.29 -10.14
N ARG A 348 0.85 55.52 -11.33
CA ARG A 348 -0.01 56.68 -11.60
C ARG A 348 -1.25 56.69 -10.71
N GLN A 349 -1.92 55.56 -10.57
CA GLN A 349 -3.11 55.43 -9.74
C GLN A 349 -2.79 55.52 -8.24
N ALA A 350 -1.62 55.05 -7.83
CA ALA A 350 -1.09 55.25 -6.47
C ALA A 350 -0.63 56.69 -6.20
N GLY A 351 -0.55 57.56 -7.21
CA GLY A 351 -0.21 58.98 -7.03
C GLY A 351 1.28 59.30 -7.03
N PHE A 352 2.07 58.55 -7.81
CA PHE A 352 3.46 58.87 -8.13
C PHE A 352 3.81 58.55 -9.61
N LYS A 353 4.99 58.99 -10.08
CA LYS A 353 5.44 58.80 -11.46
C LYS A 353 6.74 58.00 -11.50
N ILE A 354 6.87 57.15 -12.50
CA ILE A 354 8.06 56.35 -12.77
C ILE A 354 8.47 56.51 -14.25
N PRO A 355 9.71 56.17 -14.65
CA PRO A 355 10.10 56.12 -16.05
C PRO A 355 9.24 55.16 -16.88
N GLU A 356 9.02 55.49 -18.16
CA GLU A 356 8.18 54.68 -19.08
C GLU A 356 8.79 53.31 -19.40
N ASP A 357 10.10 53.13 -19.29
CA ASP A 357 10.81 51.88 -19.57
C ASP A 357 10.88 50.92 -18.37
N VAL A 358 10.23 51.25 -17.24
CA VAL A 358 10.19 50.38 -16.05
C VAL A 358 9.45 49.07 -16.35
N THR A 359 10.07 47.95 -15.98
CA THR A 359 9.54 46.60 -16.20
C THR A 359 8.70 46.11 -15.03
N ILE A 360 9.14 46.35 -13.79
CA ILE A 360 8.44 46.00 -12.54
C ILE A 360 8.67 47.05 -11.45
N LEU A 361 7.76 47.16 -10.49
CA LEU A 361 7.96 47.87 -9.23
C LEU A 361 8.54 46.90 -8.19
N ALA A 362 9.52 47.35 -7.40
CA ALA A 362 10.12 46.60 -6.31
C ALA A 362 10.03 47.39 -5.00
N ALA A 363 9.54 46.76 -3.93
CA ALA A 363 9.44 47.36 -2.60
C ALA A 363 10.26 46.55 -1.60
N GLN A 364 11.10 47.24 -0.82
CA GLN A 364 11.81 46.60 0.29
C GLN A 364 10.83 46.34 1.45
N CYS A 365 10.83 45.11 1.95
CA CYS A 365 9.99 44.65 3.05
C CYS A 365 10.88 43.99 4.12
N ASP A 366 10.48 44.13 5.38
CA ASP A 366 11.20 43.63 6.55
C ASP A 366 10.59 42.32 7.08
N GLN A 367 9.29 42.10 6.88
CA GLN A 367 8.59 40.90 7.34
C GLN A 367 7.51 40.40 6.37
N VAL A 368 7.07 39.15 6.58
CA VAL A 368 6.03 38.51 5.78
C VAL A 368 4.69 38.51 6.51
N GLY A 369 3.62 38.87 5.79
CA GLY A 369 2.24 38.74 6.23
C GLY A 369 1.43 40.03 6.14
N PRO A 370 0.21 40.07 6.71
CA PRO A 370 -0.73 41.19 6.59
C PRO A 370 -0.20 42.54 7.07
N MET A 371 0.77 42.53 7.99
CA MET A 371 1.42 43.75 8.49
C MET A 371 2.32 44.43 7.44
N GLU A 372 2.72 43.70 6.40
CA GLU A 372 3.38 44.20 5.20
C GLU A 372 2.67 43.65 3.96
N PRO A 373 1.57 44.30 3.55
CA PRO A 373 0.61 43.72 2.60
C PRO A 373 1.21 43.46 1.21
N LEU A 374 2.29 44.15 0.83
CA LEU A 374 3.03 43.85 -0.41
C LEU A 374 3.66 42.45 -0.43
N THR A 375 3.72 41.73 0.69
CA THR A 375 4.15 40.32 0.73
C THR A 375 3.03 39.31 0.42
N LEU A 376 1.78 39.76 0.23
CA LEU A 376 0.66 38.91 -0.17
C LEU A 376 0.59 38.75 -1.69
N GLU A 377 -0.37 37.95 -2.17
CA GLU A 377 -0.62 37.77 -3.61
C GLU A 377 -1.10 39.08 -4.26
N LYS A 378 -0.42 39.50 -5.34
CA LYS A 378 -0.66 40.79 -6.01
C LYS A 378 -1.18 40.68 -7.45
N LEU A 379 -0.90 39.55 -8.12
CA LEU A 379 -1.23 39.31 -9.55
C LEU A 379 -0.88 40.49 -10.48
N ALA A 380 0.20 41.20 -10.16
CA ALA A 380 0.63 42.46 -10.77
C ALA A 380 2.17 42.50 -10.82
N PRO A 381 2.80 43.36 -11.65
CA PRO A 381 4.25 43.49 -11.78
C PRO A 381 4.86 44.32 -10.62
N VAL A 382 4.52 43.92 -9.39
CA VAL A 382 4.98 44.52 -8.12
C VAL A 382 5.60 43.42 -7.25
N GLN A 383 6.86 43.60 -6.83
CA GLN A 383 7.65 42.58 -6.14
C GLN A 383 8.07 43.03 -4.74
N ALA A 384 7.81 42.22 -3.71
CA ALA A 384 8.43 42.42 -2.41
C ALA A 384 9.88 41.89 -2.44
N VAL A 385 10.80 42.61 -1.80
CA VAL A 385 12.23 42.24 -1.73
C VAL A 385 12.68 42.27 -0.27
N LEU A 386 12.97 41.10 0.29
CA LEU A 386 13.40 40.90 1.67
C LEU A 386 14.86 40.47 1.74
N LYS A 387 15.55 40.91 2.76
CA LYS A 387 16.92 40.49 3.07
C LYS A 387 16.88 39.41 4.15
N ALA A 388 17.51 38.28 3.89
CA ALA A 388 17.71 37.23 4.90
C ALA A 388 19.16 37.25 5.38
N SER A 389 19.37 37.31 6.70
CA SER A 389 20.70 37.31 7.33
C SER A 389 21.41 35.97 7.14
N ASN A 390 20.66 34.88 7.01
CA ASN A 390 21.20 33.56 6.72
C ASN A 390 20.15 32.66 6.03
N LYS A 391 20.56 31.44 5.69
CA LYS A 391 19.69 30.41 5.09
C LYS A 391 18.44 30.11 5.94
N GLU A 392 18.59 29.93 7.24
CA GLU A 392 17.48 29.54 8.12
C GLU A 392 16.39 30.60 8.20
N GLU A 393 16.78 31.87 8.29
CA GLU A 393 15.86 33.00 8.23
C GLU A 393 15.17 33.04 6.86
N GLY A 394 15.93 32.90 5.76
CA GLY A 394 15.38 32.91 4.41
C GLY A 394 14.36 31.79 4.16
N PHE A 395 14.62 30.59 4.67
CA PHE A 395 13.68 29.48 4.61
C PHE A 395 12.44 29.73 5.48
N THR A 396 12.62 30.34 6.66
CA THR A 396 11.50 30.71 7.54
C THR A 396 10.56 31.73 6.89
N LEU A 397 11.11 32.76 6.25
CA LEU A 397 10.34 33.75 5.48
C LEU A 397 9.60 33.09 4.31
N CYS A 398 10.23 32.16 3.58
CA CYS A 398 9.57 31.37 2.54
C CYS A 398 8.38 30.56 3.10
N GLN A 399 8.56 29.89 4.24
CA GLN A 399 7.48 29.12 4.87
C GLN A 399 6.32 30.02 5.33
N GLN A 400 6.61 31.21 5.84
CA GLN A 400 5.59 32.19 6.21
C GLN A 400 4.80 32.66 4.99
N MET A 401 5.47 32.92 3.87
CA MET A 401 4.82 33.28 2.60
C MET A 401 3.84 32.20 2.14
N LEU A 402 4.27 30.94 2.23
CA LEU A 402 3.46 29.78 1.85
C LEU A 402 2.23 29.57 2.75
N ARG A 403 2.13 30.15 3.95
CA ARG A 403 0.87 30.10 4.73
C ARG A 403 -0.29 30.79 4.00
N TYR A 404 0.01 31.72 3.09
CA TYR A 404 -0.96 32.46 2.27
C TYR A 404 -1.05 31.94 0.83
N GLY A 405 -0.27 30.92 0.48
CA GLY A 405 -0.22 30.30 -0.86
C GLY A 405 0.05 28.80 -0.79
N ALA A 406 -0.51 28.15 0.23
CA ALA A 406 -0.11 26.81 0.65
C ALA A 406 -0.33 25.79 -0.47
N GLY A 407 0.68 24.95 -0.72
CA GLY A 407 0.64 23.93 -1.74
C GLY A 407 0.83 24.40 -3.17
N HIS A 408 0.88 25.70 -3.45
CA HIS A 408 0.98 26.19 -4.83
C HIS A 408 2.40 26.05 -5.40
N THR A 409 3.26 27.07 -5.27
CA THR A 409 4.60 27.11 -5.86
C THR A 409 5.60 27.75 -4.90
N ALA A 410 6.83 27.26 -4.88
CA ALA A 410 7.97 27.92 -4.24
C ALA A 410 9.20 27.82 -5.14
N ALA A 411 10.04 28.84 -5.15
CA ALA A 411 11.21 28.92 -6.02
C ALA A 411 12.51 29.05 -5.22
N ILE A 412 13.58 28.46 -5.75
CA ILE A 412 14.93 28.58 -5.21
C ILE A 412 15.93 28.81 -6.35
N HIS A 413 16.84 29.77 -6.14
CA HIS A 413 17.96 30.03 -7.03
C HIS A 413 19.27 29.77 -6.27
N THR A 414 19.96 28.70 -6.64
CA THR A 414 21.25 28.26 -6.06
C THR A 414 21.92 27.28 -7.01
N ASP A 415 23.24 27.17 -6.98
CA ASP A 415 24.01 26.11 -7.64
C ASP A 415 24.38 24.98 -6.64
N ASP A 416 23.82 24.99 -5.42
CA ASP A 416 24.00 23.95 -4.39
C ASP A 416 22.81 22.97 -4.37
N GLU A 417 22.99 21.78 -4.95
CA GLU A 417 21.95 20.75 -5.01
C GLU A 417 21.47 20.25 -3.63
N ARG A 418 22.35 20.25 -2.61
CA ARG A 418 21.96 19.79 -1.27
C ARG A 418 20.93 20.75 -0.67
N LEU A 419 21.14 22.04 -0.90
CA LEU A 419 20.22 23.08 -0.47
C LEU A 419 18.86 22.99 -1.15
N VAL A 420 18.82 22.63 -2.44
CA VAL A 420 17.57 22.40 -3.17
C VAL A 420 16.76 21.25 -2.57
N ARG A 421 17.44 20.13 -2.23
CA ARG A 421 16.80 18.97 -1.59
C ARG A 421 16.23 19.34 -0.22
N GLU A 422 17.00 20.09 0.58
CA GLU A 422 16.54 20.60 1.88
C GLU A 422 15.33 21.53 1.73
N TYR A 423 15.38 22.48 0.79
CA TYR A 423 14.28 23.40 0.51
C TYR A 423 13.01 22.65 0.11
N GLY A 424 13.13 21.65 -0.79
CA GLY A 424 12.01 20.85 -1.24
C GLY A 424 11.38 19.98 -0.14
N GLN A 425 12.15 19.54 0.85
CA GLN A 425 11.61 18.82 2.02
C GLN A 425 10.88 19.74 3.00
N ARG A 426 11.25 21.03 3.04
CA ARG A 426 10.77 21.98 4.05
C ARG A 426 9.61 22.87 3.59
N MET A 427 9.50 23.15 2.29
CA MET A 427 8.46 24.03 1.74
C MET A 427 7.17 23.26 1.47
N HIS A 428 6.06 23.71 2.07
CA HIS A 428 4.71 23.19 1.77
C HIS A 428 4.17 23.74 0.45
N ALA A 429 4.81 23.37 -0.66
CA ALA A 429 4.41 23.70 -2.03
C ALA A 429 4.52 22.45 -2.92
N CYS A 430 3.56 22.22 -3.81
CA CYS A 430 3.59 21.03 -4.67
C CYS A 430 4.46 21.22 -5.93
N ARG A 431 4.87 22.46 -6.23
CA ARG A 431 5.86 22.78 -7.27
C ARG A 431 7.03 23.51 -6.66
N ILE A 432 8.19 22.86 -6.62
CA ILE A 432 9.46 23.47 -6.23
C ILE A 432 10.23 23.77 -7.51
N VAL A 433 10.42 25.06 -7.78
CA VAL A 433 11.01 25.56 -9.01
C VAL A 433 12.47 25.94 -8.74
N TRP A 434 13.40 25.36 -9.48
CA TRP A 434 14.83 25.57 -9.27
C TRP A 434 15.46 26.27 -10.48
N ASN A 435 16.14 27.40 -10.24
CA ASN A 435 16.93 28.13 -11.25
C ASN A 435 16.19 28.47 -12.56
N GLN A 436 14.93 28.88 -12.45
CA GLN A 436 14.07 29.21 -13.60
C GLN A 436 12.92 30.12 -13.14
N PRO A 437 12.24 30.86 -14.04
CA PRO A 437 11.10 31.72 -13.69
C PRO A 437 9.92 30.90 -13.15
N SER A 438 9.35 31.25 -11.98
CA SER A 438 8.30 30.42 -11.36
C SER A 438 6.98 30.43 -12.13
N SER A 439 6.63 31.51 -12.83
CA SER A 439 5.40 31.58 -13.63
C SER A 439 5.39 30.56 -14.76
N LEU A 440 6.50 30.44 -15.50
CA LEU A 440 6.65 29.53 -16.63
C LEU A 440 7.10 28.13 -16.19
N GLY A 441 7.93 28.03 -15.14
CA GLY A 441 8.32 26.76 -14.56
C GLY A 441 7.16 26.05 -13.85
N GLY A 442 6.28 26.78 -13.19
CA GLY A 442 5.13 26.21 -12.46
C GLY A 442 4.05 25.62 -13.37
N ILE A 443 3.82 26.22 -14.55
CA ILE A 443 2.87 25.69 -15.54
C ILE A 443 3.41 24.46 -16.27
N GLY A 444 4.73 24.26 -16.32
CA GLY A 444 5.40 23.05 -16.82
C GLY A 444 5.86 23.12 -18.27
N ASP A 445 6.62 22.10 -18.70
CA ASP A 445 7.14 21.81 -20.05
C ASP A 445 8.11 22.83 -20.68
N ILE A 446 8.03 24.12 -20.35
CA ILE A 446 8.86 25.17 -20.95
C ILE A 446 10.31 25.12 -20.44
N TYR A 447 10.47 25.00 -19.11
CA TYR A 447 11.78 25.00 -18.43
C TYR A 447 12.10 23.68 -17.72
N ASN A 448 11.12 22.77 -17.65
CA ASN A 448 11.22 21.53 -16.87
C ASN A 448 10.24 20.47 -17.40
N ALA A 449 10.26 19.28 -16.79
CA ALA A 449 9.40 18.15 -17.17
C ALA A 449 8.09 18.05 -16.36
N ILE A 450 7.69 19.09 -15.62
CA ILE A 450 6.36 19.13 -14.99
C ILE A 450 5.32 19.19 -16.11
N ALA A 451 4.23 18.45 -15.97
CA ALA A 451 3.20 18.37 -17.00
C ALA A 451 2.57 19.75 -17.31
N PRO A 452 2.42 20.14 -18.58
CA PRO A 452 1.92 21.46 -18.97
C PRO A 452 0.44 21.63 -18.59
N SER A 453 0.12 22.64 -17.79
CA SER A 453 -1.26 22.89 -17.35
C SER A 453 -1.53 24.33 -16.97
N LEU A 454 -2.80 24.72 -17.06
CA LEU A 454 -3.33 25.99 -16.54
C LEU A 454 -4.30 25.76 -15.36
N THR A 455 -4.33 24.55 -14.82
CA THR A 455 -5.03 24.19 -13.58
C THR A 455 -4.03 23.50 -12.65
N LEU A 456 -3.49 24.27 -11.71
CA LEU A 456 -2.39 23.88 -10.83
C LEU A 456 -2.96 23.52 -9.46
N GLY A 457 -3.08 22.23 -9.16
CA GLY A 457 -3.68 21.76 -7.90
C GLY A 457 -2.77 21.97 -6.71
N CYS A 458 -3.25 22.49 -5.59
CA CYS A 458 -2.44 22.79 -4.41
C CYS A 458 -2.39 21.67 -3.35
N GLY A 459 -2.91 20.48 -3.67
CA GLY A 459 -2.95 19.34 -2.76
C GLY A 459 -3.68 19.65 -1.44
N SER A 460 -3.47 18.79 -0.43
CA SER A 460 -4.12 18.94 0.87
C SER A 460 -3.76 20.25 1.58
N TYR A 461 -2.58 20.82 1.33
CA TYR A 461 -2.16 22.11 1.87
C TYR A 461 -3.09 23.26 1.46
N GLY A 462 -3.55 23.26 0.21
CA GLY A 462 -4.50 24.25 -0.32
C GLY A 462 -5.97 23.82 -0.27
N GLY A 463 -6.29 22.70 0.39
CA GLY A 463 -7.64 22.15 0.42
C GLY A 463 -8.10 21.58 -0.93
N ASN A 464 -7.19 21.03 -1.73
CA ASN A 464 -7.48 20.42 -3.02
C ASN A 464 -7.24 18.91 -3.03
N SER A 465 -7.99 18.20 -3.87
CA SER A 465 -7.89 16.76 -4.13
C SER A 465 -6.72 16.38 -5.04
N VAL A 466 -6.11 17.36 -5.71
CA VAL A 466 -5.00 17.18 -6.65
C VAL A 466 -3.85 18.12 -6.30
N SER A 467 -2.62 17.60 -6.29
CA SER A 467 -1.37 18.35 -6.04
C SER A 467 -0.56 18.63 -7.31
N GLY A 468 -0.81 17.86 -8.37
CA GLY A 468 -0.14 18.01 -9.65
C GLY A 468 -0.76 19.09 -10.53
N ASN A 469 -0.10 19.30 -11.66
CA ASN A 469 -0.68 19.97 -12.81
C ASN A 469 -1.75 19.04 -13.40
N VAL A 470 -2.99 19.49 -13.55
CA VAL A 470 -4.11 18.63 -13.99
C VAL A 470 -3.87 18.14 -15.42
N GLN A 471 -4.07 16.84 -15.66
CA GLN A 471 -3.81 16.09 -16.90
C GLN A 471 -4.94 15.08 -17.21
N ALA A 472 -4.81 14.33 -18.32
CA ALA A 472 -5.85 13.41 -18.80
C ALA A 472 -6.22 12.32 -17.78
N VAL A 473 -5.23 11.85 -17.00
CA VAL A 473 -5.44 10.89 -15.91
C VAL A 473 -6.48 11.37 -14.88
N ASN A 474 -6.68 12.68 -14.75
CA ASN A 474 -7.64 13.25 -13.81
C ASN A 474 -9.08 13.28 -14.34
N LEU A 475 -9.30 13.03 -15.64
CA LEU A 475 -10.61 12.96 -16.28
C LEU A 475 -10.94 11.59 -16.86
N ILE A 476 -10.26 10.54 -16.39
CA ILE A 476 -10.62 9.14 -16.70
C ILE A 476 -10.78 8.32 -15.42
N ASN A 477 -11.68 7.33 -15.47
CA ASN A 477 -11.72 6.22 -14.55
C ASN A 477 -10.85 5.07 -15.09
N ILE A 478 -10.10 4.41 -14.20
CA ILE A 478 -9.32 3.21 -14.56
C ILE A 478 -10.01 1.97 -14.01
N LYS A 479 -10.62 1.19 -14.91
CA LYS A 479 -11.12 -0.15 -14.59
C LYS A 479 -9.96 -1.14 -14.65
N ARG A 480 -9.91 -2.08 -13.69
CA ARG A 480 -8.90 -3.14 -13.65
C ARG A 480 -9.55 -4.49 -13.88
N ILE A 481 -9.10 -5.18 -14.92
CA ILE A 481 -9.43 -6.60 -15.16
C ILE A 481 -8.28 -7.39 -14.55
N ALA A 482 -8.56 -8.16 -13.51
CA ALA A 482 -7.57 -8.97 -12.79
C ALA A 482 -7.85 -10.45 -13.01
N ARG A 483 -6.91 -11.19 -13.60
CA ARG A 483 -7.00 -12.65 -13.75
C ARG A 483 -6.66 -13.35 -12.44
N ARG A 484 -7.19 -14.56 -12.21
CA ARG A 484 -6.74 -15.42 -11.10
C ARG A 484 -5.26 -15.75 -11.31
N ASN A 485 -4.45 -15.39 -10.32
CA ASN A 485 -3.04 -15.76 -10.26
C ASN A 485 -2.80 -16.61 -9.01
N ASN A 486 -1.95 -17.61 -9.15
CA ASN A 486 -1.46 -18.36 -8.00
C ASN A 486 -0.31 -17.61 -7.34
N ASN A 487 -0.27 -17.66 -6.02
CA ASN A 487 0.90 -17.20 -5.29
C ASN A 487 2.12 -18.04 -5.69
N MET A 488 3.25 -17.39 -5.99
CA MET A 488 4.52 -18.09 -6.16
C MET A 488 4.83 -18.93 -4.92
N GLN A 489 5.10 -20.22 -5.06
CA GLN A 489 5.52 -21.08 -3.95
C GLN A 489 7.03 -21.27 -3.98
N TRP A 490 7.62 -21.51 -2.81
CA TRP A 490 9.05 -21.80 -2.69
C TRP A 490 9.24 -23.23 -2.21
N PHE A 491 10.18 -23.93 -2.84
CA PHE A 491 10.69 -25.20 -2.34
C PHE A 491 12.09 -24.97 -1.79
N LYS A 492 12.23 -24.99 -0.47
CA LYS A 492 13.50 -24.68 0.21
C LYS A 492 13.89 -25.79 1.16
N VAL A 493 15.04 -26.38 0.86
CA VAL A 493 15.72 -27.41 1.65
C VAL A 493 17.17 -26.96 1.89
N PRO A 494 17.92 -27.57 2.82
CA PRO A 494 19.32 -27.26 2.99
C PRO A 494 20.08 -27.34 1.66
N PRO A 495 21.00 -26.39 1.38
CA PRO A 495 21.81 -26.45 0.16
C PRO A 495 22.68 -27.70 0.04
N LYS A 496 22.93 -28.39 1.16
CA LYS A 496 23.76 -29.60 1.23
C LYS A 496 23.13 -30.61 2.18
N THR A 497 22.80 -31.78 1.65
CA THR A 497 22.35 -32.94 2.42
C THR A 497 23.26 -34.12 2.14
N TYR A 498 23.93 -34.63 3.17
CA TYR A 498 24.79 -35.82 3.10
C TYR A 498 24.07 -36.98 3.77
N PHE A 499 23.99 -38.12 3.10
CA PHE A 499 23.34 -39.32 3.62
C PHE A 499 24.23 -40.55 3.40
N GLU A 500 23.77 -41.74 3.79
CA GLU A 500 24.49 -43.02 3.87
C GLU A 500 25.18 -43.29 5.21
N PRO A 501 25.41 -44.57 5.58
CA PRO A 501 26.12 -44.93 6.80
C PRO A 501 27.49 -44.25 6.94
N ASN A 502 27.74 -43.66 8.11
CA ASN A 502 28.97 -42.93 8.44
C ASN A 502 29.14 -41.62 7.64
N SER A 503 28.06 -41.02 7.15
CA SER A 503 28.08 -39.70 6.48
C SER A 503 28.55 -38.58 7.40
N VAL A 504 28.50 -38.77 8.72
CA VAL A 504 29.10 -37.88 9.74
C VAL A 504 30.57 -37.54 9.46
N ARG A 505 31.29 -38.40 8.73
CA ARG A 505 32.66 -38.17 8.26
C ARG A 505 32.82 -36.84 7.50
N TYR A 506 31.76 -36.32 6.87
CA TYR A 506 31.81 -35.07 6.11
C TYR A 506 32.23 -33.87 6.97
N LEU A 507 32.04 -33.93 8.30
CA LEU A 507 32.58 -32.92 9.21
C LEU A 507 34.11 -32.78 9.12
N ARG A 508 34.84 -33.77 8.59
CA ARG A 508 36.29 -33.68 8.30
C ARG A 508 36.59 -32.79 7.10
N ASP A 509 35.71 -32.83 6.09
CA ASP A 509 35.91 -32.20 4.79
C ASP A 509 35.20 -30.84 4.69
N MET A 510 34.26 -30.56 5.60
CA MET A 510 33.51 -29.31 5.59
C MET A 510 34.45 -28.10 5.78
N PHE A 511 34.46 -27.22 4.78
CA PHE A 511 35.31 -26.02 4.78
C PHE A 511 34.84 -24.97 5.79
N GLY A 512 35.80 -24.40 6.53
CA GLY A 512 35.58 -23.22 7.37
C GLY A 512 35.18 -23.49 8.83
N ILE A 513 35.25 -24.73 9.30
CA ILE A 513 35.04 -25.03 10.73
C ILE A 513 36.34 -24.76 11.49
N ARG A 514 36.34 -23.76 12.38
CA ARG A 514 37.45 -23.47 13.32
C ARG A 514 36.97 -23.42 14.77
N ARG A 515 35.77 -22.87 15.00
CA ARG A 515 35.12 -22.75 16.30
C ARG A 515 33.70 -23.33 16.22
N ALA A 516 33.50 -24.52 16.78
CA ALA A 516 32.22 -25.21 16.75
C ALA A 516 31.50 -25.19 18.11
N VAL A 517 30.19 -24.94 18.13
CA VAL A 517 29.34 -25.28 19.28
C VAL A 517 28.52 -26.50 18.92
N ILE A 518 28.58 -27.54 19.75
CA ILE A 518 27.75 -28.73 19.62
C ILE A 518 26.53 -28.56 20.53
N VAL A 519 25.33 -28.63 19.98
CA VAL A 519 24.05 -28.50 20.70
C VAL A 519 23.37 -29.86 20.72
N CYS A 520 23.13 -30.40 21.91
CA CYS A 520 22.49 -31.70 22.12
C CYS A 520 21.71 -31.72 23.44
N ASP A 521 20.96 -32.80 23.66
CA ASP A 521 20.44 -33.13 24.99
C ASP A 521 21.46 -33.94 25.80
N LYS A 522 21.21 -34.08 27.11
CA LYS A 522 22.09 -34.78 28.03
C LYS A 522 22.20 -36.28 27.74
N VAL A 523 21.16 -36.88 27.17
CA VAL A 523 21.11 -38.30 26.84
C VAL A 523 22.05 -38.60 25.68
N MET A 524 22.08 -37.76 24.64
CA MET A 524 22.99 -37.93 23.49
C MET A 524 24.47 -37.89 23.90
N GLU A 525 24.81 -37.05 24.89
CA GLU A 525 26.16 -37.03 25.47
C GLU A 525 26.45 -38.32 26.24
N GLN A 526 25.54 -38.75 27.12
CA GLN A 526 25.70 -39.98 27.92
C GLN A 526 25.77 -41.27 27.07
N LEU A 527 25.10 -41.29 25.92
CA LEU A 527 25.15 -42.40 24.97
C LEU A 527 26.41 -42.41 24.08
N GLY A 528 27.31 -41.43 24.24
CA GLY A 528 28.55 -41.33 23.46
C GLY A 528 28.33 -40.99 21.98
N ILE A 529 27.16 -40.46 21.61
CA ILE A 529 26.89 -40.02 20.23
C ILE A 529 27.67 -38.75 19.92
N VAL A 530 27.75 -37.83 20.89
CA VAL A 530 28.52 -36.58 20.78
C VAL A 530 30.02 -36.88 20.58
N ASP A 531 30.55 -37.92 21.22
CA ASP A 531 31.95 -38.33 21.03
C ASP A 531 32.28 -38.66 19.58
N LYS A 532 31.35 -39.32 18.86
CA LYS A 532 31.53 -39.62 17.43
C LYS A 532 31.69 -38.35 16.59
N ILE A 533 30.98 -37.27 16.95
CA ILE A 533 31.08 -35.95 16.31
C ILE A 533 32.42 -35.31 16.62
N ILE A 534 32.81 -35.31 17.90
CA ILE A 534 34.10 -34.78 18.38
C ILE A 534 35.26 -35.48 17.68
N ASP A 535 35.19 -36.81 17.51
CA ASP A 535 36.21 -37.58 16.81
C ASP A 535 36.36 -37.15 15.35
N GLN A 536 35.27 -36.78 14.67
CA GLN A 536 35.36 -36.23 13.31
C GLN A 536 36.02 -34.86 13.29
N LEU A 537 35.70 -34.00 14.26
CA LEU A 537 36.30 -32.67 14.38
C LEU A 537 37.80 -32.76 14.72
N ARG A 538 38.20 -33.70 15.58
CA ARG A 538 39.61 -33.96 15.94
C ARG A 538 40.41 -34.59 14.81
N ALA A 539 39.76 -35.34 13.92
CA ALA A 539 40.40 -35.94 12.74
C ALA A 539 40.68 -34.93 11.60
N ARG A 540 40.31 -33.65 11.76
CA ARG A 540 40.55 -32.60 10.77
C ARG A 540 42.04 -32.21 10.72
N PRO A 541 42.57 -31.84 9.54
CA PRO A 541 43.92 -31.30 9.42
C PRO A 541 44.11 -29.99 10.20
N GLU A 542 43.09 -29.13 10.18
CA GLU A 542 43.08 -27.89 10.96
C GLU A 542 42.42 -28.14 12.33
N PRO A 543 43.08 -27.77 13.45
CA PRO A 543 42.51 -27.92 14.79
C PRO A 543 41.20 -27.13 14.94
N VAL A 544 40.18 -27.79 15.50
CA VAL A 544 38.89 -27.17 15.82
C VAL A 544 38.74 -27.01 17.32
N THR A 545 38.50 -25.79 17.78
CA THR A 545 38.08 -25.52 19.16
C THR A 545 36.58 -25.72 19.26
N PHE A 546 36.08 -26.39 20.28
CA PHE A 546 34.64 -26.58 20.45
C PHE A 546 34.14 -26.42 21.89
N ARG A 547 32.85 -26.13 22.01
CA ARG A 547 32.06 -26.11 23.25
C ARG A 547 30.81 -26.96 23.07
N ILE A 548 30.26 -27.47 24.17
CA ILE A 548 29.06 -28.31 24.17
C ILE A 548 27.97 -27.58 24.97
N ILE A 549 26.77 -27.55 24.40
CA ILE A 549 25.51 -27.21 25.05
C ILE A 549 24.74 -28.53 25.13
N ASP A 550 24.68 -29.13 26.32
CA ASP A 550 24.08 -30.44 26.60
C ASP A 550 22.83 -30.35 27.50
N TYR A 551 22.43 -29.14 27.86
CA TYR A 551 21.30 -28.86 28.76
C TYR A 551 19.99 -28.61 28.00
N VAL A 552 19.89 -28.97 26.72
CA VAL A 552 18.63 -28.85 25.97
C VAL A 552 17.65 -29.92 26.46
N GLU A 553 16.56 -29.46 27.04
CA GLU A 553 15.43 -30.27 27.48
C GLU A 553 14.54 -30.71 26.30
N PRO A 554 13.79 -31.83 26.43
CA PRO A 554 12.67 -32.11 25.53
C PRO A 554 11.70 -30.93 25.51
N GLU A 555 11.24 -30.53 24.32
CA GLU A 555 10.38 -29.34 24.13
C GLU A 555 11.05 -28.04 24.63
N PRO A 556 12.15 -27.60 23.97
CA PRO A 556 13.08 -26.62 24.50
C PRO A 556 12.41 -25.27 24.77
N SER A 557 12.86 -24.59 25.83
CA SER A 557 12.28 -23.34 26.30
C SER A 557 12.95 -22.08 25.75
N VAL A 558 12.25 -20.96 25.85
CA VAL A 558 12.79 -19.62 25.53
C VAL A 558 14.05 -19.35 26.36
N GLU A 559 14.06 -19.71 27.64
CA GLU A 559 15.19 -19.51 28.53
C GLU A 559 16.44 -20.29 28.08
N THR A 560 16.25 -21.53 27.62
CA THR A 560 17.34 -22.38 27.11
C THR A 560 17.97 -21.79 25.85
N VAL A 561 17.17 -21.31 24.90
CA VAL A 561 17.71 -20.73 23.64
C VAL A 561 18.37 -19.37 23.86
N GLU A 562 17.83 -18.53 24.75
CA GLU A 562 18.44 -17.25 25.12
C GLU A 562 19.79 -17.46 25.81
N ARG A 563 19.87 -18.42 26.75
CA ARG A 563 21.11 -18.78 27.44
C ARG A 563 22.17 -19.32 26.46
N GLY A 564 21.77 -20.19 25.54
CA GLY A 564 22.67 -20.73 24.52
C GLY A 564 23.20 -19.65 23.58
N ALA A 565 22.32 -18.75 23.11
CA ALA A 565 22.70 -17.63 22.27
C ALA A 565 23.64 -16.64 22.97
N ALA A 566 23.40 -16.36 24.26
CA ALA A 566 24.29 -15.52 25.07
C ALA A 566 25.69 -16.12 25.19
N MET A 567 25.81 -17.43 25.49
CA MET A 567 27.11 -18.11 25.51
C MET A 567 27.82 -18.02 24.15
N MET A 568 27.08 -18.23 23.04
CA MET A 568 27.64 -18.09 21.70
C MET A 568 28.11 -16.67 21.40
N ARG A 569 27.39 -15.62 21.82
CA ARG A 569 27.78 -14.22 21.55
C ARG A 569 28.90 -13.72 22.45
N ASP A 570 28.75 -13.95 23.75
CA ASP A 570 29.50 -13.22 24.78
C ASP A 570 30.76 -13.98 25.20
N GLU A 571 30.78 -15.31 25.04
CA GLU A 571 31.87 -16.17 25.53
C GLU A 571 32.66 -16.86 24.41
N PHE A 572 31.99 -17.36 23.35
CA PHE A 572 32.62 -18.29 22.41
C PHE A 572 32.73 -17.84 20.95
N GLY A 573 31.77 -17.13 20.37
CA GLY A 573 31.79 -16.72 18.96
C GLY A 573 32.06 -17.86 17.96
N PRO A 574 31.16 -18.86 17.82
CA PRO A 574 31.35 -19.95 16.86
C PRO A 574 31.20 -19.51 15.40
N ASP A 575 31.92 -20.18 14.50
CA ASP A 575 31.66 -20.13 13.05
C ASP A 575 30.75 -21.28 12.57
N THR A 576 30.54 -22.28 13.43
CA THR A 576 29.73 -23.45 13.13
C THR A 576 28.93 -23.86 14.36
N ILE A 577 27.63 -24.06 14.21
CA ILE A 577 26.74 -24.64 15.21
C ILE A 577 26.36 -26.03 14.69
N ILE A 578 26.62 -27.08 15.47
CA ILE A 578 26.34 -28.47 15.12
C ILE A 578 25.26 -28.99 16.07
N ALA A 579 24.04 -29.10 15.59
CA ALA A 579 22.92 -29.68 16.33
C ALA A 579 22.88 -31.19 16.14
N VAL A 580 22.88 -31.95 17.24
CA VAL A 580 22.94 -33.41 17.26
C VAL A 580 21.84 -33.92 18.19
N GLY A 581 20.87 -34.66 17.64
CA GLY A 581 19.76 -35.17 18.44
C GLY A 581 18.47 -35.34 17.63
N GLY A 582 17.34 -35.38 18.33
CA GLY A 582 16.01 -35.28 17.73
C GLY A 582 15.60 -33.83 17.42
N GLY A 583 14.29 -33.58 17.28
CA GLY A 583 13.76 -32.24 17.01
C GLY A 583 14.17 -31.19 18.05
N SER A 584 14.14 -31.52 19.34
CA SER A 584 14.39 -30.54 20.41
C SER A 584 15.78 -29.88 20.34
N PRO A 585 16.92 -30.60 20.25
CA PRO A 585 18.22 -29.95 20.03
C PRO A 585 18.34 -29.13 18.75
N MET A 586 17.71 -29.57 17.65
CA MET A 586 17.77 -28.87 16.37
C MET A 586 16.95 -27.58 16.38
N ASP A 587 15.75 -27.62 16.96
CA ASP A 587 14.87 -26.46 17.09
C ASP A 587 15.49 -25.41 18.02
N ALA A 588 16.07 -25.86 19.14
CA ALA A 588 16.83 -24.99 20.03
C ALA A 588 18.02 -24.34 19.29
N ALA A 589 18.78 -25.12 18.53
CA ALA A 589 19.94 -24.61 17.77
C ALA A 589 19.55 -23.59 16.69
N LYS A 590 18.41 -23.75 16.00
CA LYS A 590 17.89 -22.79 15.02
C LYS A 590 17.62 -21.42 15.66
N ILE A 591 17.00 -21.41 16.83
CA ILE A 591 16.70 -20.15 17.53
C ILE A 591 17.94 -19.56 18.19
N MET A 592 18.83 -20.39 18.76
CA MET A 592 20.15 -19.93 19.22
C MET A 592 20.94 -19.28 18.07
N TRP A 593 20.91 -19.87 16.87
CA TRP A 593 21.56 -19.34 15.68
C TRP A 593 20.99 -17.99 15.26
N LEU A 594 19.66 -17.86 15.23
CA LEU A 594 18.98 -16.60 14.95
C LEU A 594 19.40 -15.49 15.92
N LEU A 595 19.30 -15.75 17.23
CA LEU A 595 19.62 -14.76 18.28
C LEU A 595 21.13 -14.47 18.38
N TYR A 596 21.99 -15.38 17.89
CA TYR A 596 23.42 -15.17 17.77
C TYR A 596 23.77 -14.26 16.59
N GLU A 597 23.15 -14.48 15.42
CA GLU A 597 23.31 -13.67 14.22
C GLU A 597 22.75 -12.25 14.40
N HIS A 598 21.54 -12.13 14.96
CA HIS A 598 20.79 -10.88 15.08
C HIS A 598 20.29 -10.65 16.52
N PRO A 599 21.15 -10.15 17.42
CA PRO A 599 20.82 -9.97 18.85
C PRO A 599 19.75 -8.90 19.12
N GLU A 600 19.43 -8.07 18.14
CA GLU A 600 18.38 -7.06 18.21
C GLU A 600 16.96 -7.65 18.11
N ILE A 601 16.83 -8.91 17.67
CA ILE A 601 15.54 -9.59 17.52
C ILE A 601 15.10 -10.19 18.85
N SER A 602 13.86 -9.90 19.25
CA SER A 602 13.22 -10.55 20.41
C SER A 602 12.47 -11.81 19.97
N PHE A 603 12.39 -12.81 20.85
CA PHE A 603 11.53 -13.98 20.64
C PHE A 603 10.07 -13.60 20.39
N ALA A 604 9.61 -12.49 20.99
CA ALA A 604 8.25 -12.00 20.80
C ALA A 604 7.96 -11.54 19.35
N ASP A 605 8.98 -11.18 18.58
CA ASP A 605 8.82 -10.69 17.20
C ASP A 605 8.60 -11.82 16.19
N VAL A 606 9.02 -13.05 16.54
CA VAL A 606 9.03 -14.20 15.61
C VAL A 606 7.86 -15.16 15.76
N ARG A 607 7.01 -14.97 16.78
CA ARG A 607 5.85 -15.83 17.10
C ARG A 607 4.56 -15.53 16.31
N GLU A 608 4.56 -14.49 15.48
CA GLU A 608 3.36 -14.01 14.79
C GLU A 608 2.85 -15.00 13.72
N LYS A 609 1.52 -15.18 13.69
CA LYS A 609 0.83 -15.98 12.67
C LYS A 609 0.94 -15.37 11.30
N PHE A 610 0.97 -16.22 10.28
CA PHE A 610 0.87 -15.77 8.90
C PHE A 610 0.11 -16.74 8.02
N PHE A 611 -0.54 -16.16 7.02
CA PHE A 611 -1.15 -16.89 5.91
C PHE A 611 -0.18 -17.05 4.73
N ASP A 612 0.86 -16.23 4.63
CA ASP A 612 1.91 -16.38 3.63
C ASP A 612 3.23 -15.99 4.29
N ILE A 613 4.17 -16.94 4.39
CA ILE A 613 5.47 -16.76 5.04
C ILE A 613 6.26 -15.58 4.45
N ARG A 614 5.91 -15.12 3.24
CA ARG A 614 6.56 -13.99 2.56
C ARG A 614 5.92 -12.64 2.87
N LYS A 615 4.70 -12.62 3.40
CA LYS A 615 3.92 -11.40 3.70
C LYS A 615 3.82 -11.15 5.21
N ARG A 616 4.74 -11.71 5.99
CA ARG A 616 4.81 -11.51 7.44
C ARG A 616 4.97 -10.02 7.77
N ALA A 617 4.36 -9.59 8.87
CA ALA A 617 4.54 -8.25 9.40
C ALA A 617 6.01 -8.01 9.84
N PHE A 618 6.68 -9.06 10.32
CA PHE A 618 8.10 -9.06 10.69
C PHE A 618 8.90 -9.97 9.77
N LYS A 619 10.04 -9.48 9.27
CA LYS A 619 10.92 -10.24 8.36
C LYS A 619 12.23 -10.59 9.05
N ILE A 620 12.53 -11.88 9.13
CA ILE A 620 13.81 -12.35 9.64
C ILE A 620 14.91 -12.03 8.61
N PRO A 621 16.01 -11.36 9.00
CA PRO A 621 17.13 -11.11 8.10
C PRO A 621 17.83 -12.42 7.70
N PRO A 622 18.60 -12.43 6.60
CA PRO A 622 19.38 -13.61 6.23
C PRO A 622 20.30 -14.08 7.37
N LEU A 623 20.35 -15.39 7.60
CA LEU A 623 21.28 -16.04 8.54
C LEU A 623 22.50 -16.60 7.79
N GLY A 624 23.56 -16.97 8.53
CA GLY A 624 24.75 -17.59 7.94
C GLY A 624 25.95 -16.67 7.77
N THR A 625 25.89 -15.44 8.31
CA THR A 625 26.98 -14.47 8.20
C THR A 625 28.06 -14.72 9.24
N LYS A 626 27.66 -14.99 10.49
CA LYS A 626 28.57 -15.32 11.60
C LYS A 626 28.82 -16.82 11.72
N ALA A 627 27.78 -17.64 11.64
CA ALA A 627 27.89 -19.09 11.81
C ALA A 627 27.05 -19.87 10.81
N ARG A 628 27.47 -21.10 10.48
CA ARG A 628 26.64 -22.08 9.74
C ARG A 628 25.97 -23.04 10.71
N LEU A 629 24.72 -23.41 10.42
CA LEU A 629 24.01 -24.46 11.15
C LEU A 629 24.13 -25.81 10.44
N VAL A 630 24.67 -26.80 11.13
CA VAL A 630 24.75 -28.20 10.71
C VAL A 630 23.81 -29.01 11.58
N CYS A 631 22.84 -29.72 10.99
CA CYS A 631 21.92 -30.58 11.72
C CYS A 631 22.21 -32.06 11.43
N ILE A 632 22.27 -32.87 12.49
CA ILE A 632 22.58 -34.31 12.46
C ILE A 632 21.49 -35.04 13.27
N PRO A 633 20.45 -35.57 12.61
CA PRO A 633 19.35 -36.23 13.31
C PRO A 633 19.80 -37.58 13.90
N THR A 634 19.36 -37.86 15.12
CA THR A 634 19.52 -39.18 15.78
C THR A 634 18.18 -39.91 15.92
N SER A 635 17.10 -39.31 15.40
CA SER A 635 15.78 -39.90 15.30
C SER A 635 15.21 -39.83 13.89
N SER A 636 14.35 -40.79 13.55
CA SER A 636 13.70 -40.90 12.23
C SER A 636 12.24 -40.43 12.30
N GLY A 637 12.01 -39.16 12.63
CA GLY A 637 10.64 -38.60 12.73
C GLY A 637 10.51 -37.14 12.30
N THR A 638 11.18 -36.23 13.01
CA THR A 638 10.86 -34.79 12.97
C THR A 638 11.23 -34.10 11.65
N GLY A 639 12.24 -34.60 10.94
CA GLY A 639 12.78 -33.94 9.74
C GLY A 639 13.37 -32.55 9.99
N SER A 640 13.61 -32.16 11.26
CA SER A 640 14.06 -30.81 11.64
C SER A 640 15.41 -30.45 11.01
N GLU A 641 16.21 -31.44 10.61
CA GLU A 641 17.48 -31.22 9.91
C GLU A 641 17.34 -30.58 8.52
N VAL A 642 16.14 -30.62 7.92
CA VAL A 642 15.86 -30.07 6.58
C VAL A 642 14.79 -28.99 6.56
N THR A 643 14.13 -28.72 7.70
CA THR A 643 12.96 -27.85 7.72
C THR A 643 13.26 -26.43 8.23
N PRO A 644 12.46 -25.43 7.84
CA PRO A 644 12.52 -24.06 8.37
C PRO A 644 11.76 -23.86 9.70
N PHE A 645 11.32 -24.94 10.35
CA PHE A 645 10.50 -24.89 11.57
C PHE A 645 11.36 -25.04 12.82
N ALA A 646 10.96 -24.39 13.91
CA ALA A 646 11.48 -24.63 15.26
C ALA A 646 10.35 -24.46 16.27
N VAL A 647 10.12 -25.45 17.13
CA VAL A 647 9.10 -25.40 18.18
C VAL A 647 9.75 -25.06 19.51
N ILE A 648 9.40 -23.90 20.07
CA ILE A 648 9.91 -23.44 21.37
C ILE A 648 8.76 -23.27 22.36
N THR A 649 8.95 -23.80 23.57
CA THR A 649 8.00 -23.67 24.68
C THR A 649 8.23 -22.35 25.41
N ASP A 650 7.16 -21.57 25.59
CA ASP A 650 7.16 -20.43 26.49
C ASP A 650 6.51 -20.84 27.82
N HIS A 651 7.34 -21.10 28.82
CA HIS A 651 6.87 -21.50 30.16
C HIS A 651 6.05 -20.41 30.85
N ARG A 652 6.20 -19.13 30.46
CA ARG A 652 5.45 -18.02 31.08
C ARG A 652 4.00 -17.98 30.60
N THR A 653 3.76 -18.37 29.35
CA THR A 653 2.41 -18.36 28.75
C THR A 653 1.79 -19.76 28.65
N GLY A 654 2.60 -20.82 28.76
CA GLY A 654 2.18 -22.21 28.60
C GLY A 654 1.84 -22.56 27.15
N TYR A 655 2.37 -21.79 26.18
CA TYR A 655 2.23 -22.05 24.74
C TYR A 655 3.49 -22.70 24.17
N LYS A 656 3.29 -23.56 23.17
CA LYS A 656 4.36 -24.00 22.27
C LYS A 656 4.24 -23.20 20.98
N TYR A 657 5.27 -22.43 20.66
CA TYR A 657 5.28 -21.58 19.48
C TYR A 657 6.03 -22.27 18.33
N PRO A 658 5.34 -22.74 17.28
CA PRO A 658 5.98 -23.17 16.04
C PRO A 658 6.47 -21.94 15.27
N ILE A 659 7.76 -21.63 15.40
CA ILE A 659 8.41 -20.57 14.65
C ILE A 659 8.78 -21.09 13.28
N THR A 660 8.42 -20.36 12.24
CA THR A 660 8.65 -20.78 10.87
C THR A 660 9.19 -19.63 10.03
N ASP A 661 10.39 -19.78 9.51
CA ASP A 661 10.95 -18.87 8.51
C ASP A 661 11.97 -19.61 7.63
N TYR A 662 11.95 -19.39 6.33
CA TYR A 662 12.94 -19.99 5.43
C TYR A 662 14.38 -19.56 5.71
N ALA A 663 14.59 -18.48 6.46
CA ALA A 663 15.91 -18.12 6.98
C ALA A 663 16.46 -19.14 7.99
N LEU A 664 15.58 -19.89 8.68
CA LEU A 664 15.92 -20.92 9.67
C LEU A 664 16.27 -22.28 9.03
N THR A 665 16.16 -22.43 7.71
CA THR A 665 16.59 -23.66 7.03
C THR A 665 18.08 -23.91 7.29
N PRO A 666 18.47 -25.10 7.79
CA PRO A 666 19.86 -25.40 8.10
C PRO A 666 20.80 -25.25 6.90
N SER A 667 22.06 -24.89 7.16
CA SER A 667 23.08 -24.77 6.12
C SER A 667 23.52 -26.13 5.57
N VAL A 668 23.55 -27.15 6.41
CA VAL A 668 23.92 -28.53 6.08
C VAL A 668 23.07 -29.51 6.89
N ALA A 669 22.57 -30.56 6.25
CA ALA A 669 22.00 -31.74 6.90
C ALA A 669 22.94 -32.94 6.71
N ILE A 670 23.19 -33.70 7.78
CA ILE A 670 23.96 -34.97 7.71
C ILE A 670 23.11 -36.10 8.28
N VAL A 671 22.51 -36.88 7.39
CA VAL A 671 21.54 -37.94 7.66
C VAL A 671 22.31 -39.27 7.76
N ASP A 672 22.81 -39.59 8.95
CA ASP A 672 23.60 -40.80 9.20
C ASP A 672 22.75 -41.87 9.91
N PRO A 673 22.26 -42.90 9.19
CA PRO A 673 21.37 -43.91 9.76
C PRO A 673 22.01 -44.72 10.88
N VAL A 674 23.36 -44.70 11.03
CA VAL A 674 24.05 -45.39 12.13
C VAL A 674 23.75 -44.73 13.47
N LEU A 675 23.49 -43.41 13.49
CA LEU A 675 23.24 -42.66 14.72
C LEU A 675 21.82 -42.87 15.26
N ALA A 676 20.88 -43.31 14.42
CA ALA A 676 19.50 -43.61 14.82
C ALA A 676 19.28 -45.08 15.29
N ARG A 677 20.28 -45.96 15.19
CA ARG A 677 20.08 -47.40 15.47
C ARG A 677 19.84 -47.73 16.94
N THR A 678 20.26 -46.86 17.85
CA THR A 678 20.17 -47.07 19.31
C THR A 678 18.88 -46.54 19.91
N GLN A 679 17.94 -46.05 19.08
CA GLN A 679 16.66 -45.54 19.57
C GLN A 679 15.84 -46.65 20.26
N PRO A 680 15.22 -46.36 21.41
CA PRO A 680 14.26 -47.28 22.03
C PRO A 680 13.08 -47.59 21.11
N LYS A 681 12.51 -48.80 21.22
CA LYS A 681 11.38 -49.25 20.39
C LYS A 681 10.23 -48.24 20.38
N GLN A 682 9.82 -47.77 21.56
CA GLN A 682 8.71 -46.83 21.72
C GLN A 682 8.96 -45.52 20.97
N LEU A 683 10.15 -44.93 21.13
CA LEU A 683 10.55 -43.72 20.40
C LEU A 683 10.58 -43.95 18.89
N ALA A 684 11.05 -45.10 18.42
CA ALA A 684 11.08 -45.44 17.00
C ALA A 684 9.67 -45.62 16.41
N CYS A 685 8.71 -46.18 17.17
CA CYS A 685 7.30 -46.22 16.77
C CYS A 685 6.70 -44.81 16.70
N ASP A 686 6.83 -44.01 17.77
CA ASP A 686 6.27 -42.67 17.84
C ASP A 686 6.84 -41.78 16.72
N SER A 687 8.15 -41.79 16.50
CA SER A 687 8.82 -41.02 15.44
C SER A 687 8.49 -41.50 14.02
N GLY A 688 8.34 -42.81 13.82
CA GLY A 688 7.92 -43.34 12.52
C GLY A 688 6.50 -42.91 12.14
N PHE A 689 5.58 -42.89 13.09
CA PHE A 689 4.21 -42.39 12.88
C PHE A 689 4.17 -40.88 12.65
N ASP A 690 5.00 -40.13 13.37
CA ASP A 690 5.19 -38.69 13.15
C ASP A 690 5.57 -38.39 11.70
N ALA A 691 6.58 -39.08 11.17
CA ALA A 691 7.00 -38.97 9.78
C ALA A 691 5.90 -39.39 8.79
N LEU A 692 5.07 -40.38 9.13
CA LEU A 692 3.93 -40.79 8.28
C LEU A 692 2.86 -39.69 8.23
N THR A 693 2.55 -39.08 9.37
CA THR A 693 1.64 -37.93 9.46
C THR A 693 2.17 -36.75 8.64
N HIS A 694 3.47 -36.44 8.73
CA HIS A 694 4.10 -35.42 7.88
C HIS A 694 3.83 -35.68 6.38
N CYS A 695 3.98 -36.92 5.93
CA CYS A 695 3.74 -37.27 4.53
C CYS A 695 2.28 -37.03 4.13
N MET A 696 1.33 -37.51 4.95
CA MET A 696 -0.10 -37.41 4.62
C MET A 696 -0.60 -35.97 4.65
N GLU A 697 -0.24 -35.18 5.67
CA GLU A 697 -0.66 -33.79 5.77
C GLU A 697 0.00 -32.89 4.72
N ALA A 698 1.31 -33.05 4.49
CA ALA A 698 2.00 -32.31 3.43
C ALA A 698 1.40 -32.62 2.05
N PHE A 699 0.98 -33.87 1.84
CA PHE A 699 0.35 -34.27 0.59
C PHE A 699 -1.03 -33.65 0.43
N VAL A 700 -1.88 -33.56 1.45
CA VAL A 700 -3.21 -32.95 1.29
C VAL A 700 -3.24 -31.45 1.54
N SER A 701 -2.12 -30.83 1.90
CA SER A 701 -2.06 -29.39 2.20
C SER A 701 -2.49 -28.50 1.03
N VAL A 702 -3.06 -27.33 1.35
CA VAL A 702 -3.27 -26.23 0.37
C VAL A 702 -1.97 -25.72 -0.25
N TYR A 703 -0.81 -26.02 0.36
CA TYR A 703 0.52 -25.70 -0.16
C TYR A 703 1.18 -26.85 -0.94
N ALA A 704 0.56 -28.03 -1.00
CA ALA A 704 1.08 -29.17 -1.74
C ALA A 704 1.38 -28.81 -3.20
N ASN A 705 2.46 -29.34 -3.75
CA ASN A 705 2.94 -29.10 -5.11
C ASN A 705 3.77 -30.30 -5.60
N ASP A 706 4.03 -30.37 -6.90
CA ASP A 706 4.70 -31.53 -7.51
C ASP A 706 6.04 -31.92 -6.84
N TYR A 707 6.80 -30.94 -6.31
CA TYR A 707 8.04 -31.21 -5.60
C TYR A 707 7.79 -31.88 -4.24
N THR A 708 6.83 -31.36 -3.47
CA THR A 708 6.48 -31.93 -2.16
C THR A 708 5.75 -33.26 -2.30
N ASP A 709 4.94 -33.42 -3.36
CA ASP A 709 4.15 -34.62 -3.64
C ASP A 709 5.04 -35.83 -3.91
N ALA A 710 6.08 -35.65 -4.74
CA ALA A 710 7.05 -36.70 -5.02
C ALA A 710 7.74 -37.20 -3.73
N MET A 711 8.09 -36.29 -2.84
CA MET A 711 8.74 -36.61 -1.57
C MET A 711 7.77 -37.26 -0.58
N ALA A 712 6.58 -36.70 -0.41
CA ALA A 712 5.56 -37.19 0.52
C ALA A 712 5.11 -38.61 0.17
N LEU A 713 4.78 -38.89 -1.10
CA LEU A 713 4.33 -40.22 -1.52
C LEU A 713 5.44 -41.28 -1.38
N HIS A 714 6.67 -40.94 -1.78
CA HIS A 714 7.78 -41.89 -1.66
C HIS A 714 8.16 -42.15 -0.20
N ALA A 715 8.21 -41.10 0.62
CA ALA A 715 8.48 -41.22 2.05
C ALA A 715 7.40 -42.05 2.76
N ALA A 716 6.11 -41.80 2.49
CA ALA A 716 5.01 -42.59 3.02
C ALA A 716 5.17 -44.08 2.70
N LYS A 717 5.50 -44.41 1.44
CA LYS A 717 5.73 -45.79 1.01
C LYS A 717 6.91 -46.44 1.73
N LEU A 718 8.04 -45.73 1.83
CA LEU A 718 9.20 -46.24 2.57
C LEU A 718 8.88 -46.49 4.04
N ILE A 719 8.15 -45.58 4.69
CA ILE A 719 7.73 -45.73 6.09
C ILE A 719 6.83 -46.95 6.25
N TRP A 720 5.80 -47.04 5.40
CA TRP A 720 4.82 -48.12 5.42
C TRP A 720 5.43 -49.50 5.24
N ASP A 721 6.43 -49.63 4.37
CA ASP A 721 7.09 -50.91 4.10
C ASP A 721 8.13 -51.31 5.16
N ASN A 722 8.65 -50.36 5.95
CA ASN A 722 9.85 -50.60 6.77
C ASN A 722 9.66 -50.36 8.27
N LEU A 723 8.67 -49.58 8.71
CA LEU A 723 8.57 -49.18 10.12
C LEU A 723 8.43 -50.38 11.08
N GLU A 724 7.56 -51.34 10.76
CA GLU A 724 7.40 -52.57 11.56
C GLU A 724 8.72 -53.34 11.71
N SER A 725 9.44 -53.54 10.60
CA SER A 725 10.74 -54.22 10.58
C SER A 725 11.84 -53.45 11.32
N ALA A 726 11.79 -52.11 11.29
CA ALA A 726 12.76 -51.26 11.96
C ALA A 726 12.63 -51.33 13.49
N VAL A 727 11.41 -51.51 14.01
CA VAL A 727 11.12 -51.59 15.47
C VAL A 727 11.02 -53.02 16.00
N GLY A 728 10.97 -54.01 15.11
CA GLY A 728 10.88 -55.43 15.45
C GLY A 728 12.02 -55.95 16.33
N THR A 729 11.76 -57.07 17.02
CA THR A 729 12.71 -57.68 17.96
C THR A 729 13.76 -58.56 17.28
N ALA A 730 13.54 -58.98 16.03
CA ALA A 730 14.51 -59.74 15.25
C ALA A 730 15.67 -58.83 14.78
N GLY A 731 16.89 -59.10 15.26
CA GLY A 731 18.10 -58.45 14.76
C GLY A 731 18.48 -58.93 13.35
N GLY A 732 19.50 -58.31 12.74
CA GLY A 732 20.07 -58.74 11.46
C GLY A 732 20.03 -57.67 10.36
N GLU A 733 20.50 -58.05 9.17
CA GLU A 733 20.67 -57.13 8.03
C GLU A 733 19.35 -56.50 7.57
N ALA A 734 18.25 -57.24 7.60
CA ALA A 734 16.93 -56.73 7.23
C ALA A 734 16.48 -55.56 8.14
N LYS A 735 16.67 -55.68 9.45
CA LYS A 735 16.38 -54.60 10.41
C LYS A 735 17.25 -53.38 10.17
N VAL A 736 18.55 -53.58 9.91
CA VAL A 736 19.48 -52.48 9.61
C VAL A 736 19.05 -51.73 8.34
N ARG A 737 18.68 -52.46 7.28
CA ARG A 737 18.16 -51.84 6.04
C ARG A 737 16.85 -51.10 6.28
N ALA A 738 15.93 -51.66 7.07
CA ALA A 738 14.67 -51.01 7.42
C ALA A 738 14.89 -49.70 8.21
N GLN A 739 15.80 -49.70 9.20
CA GLN A 739 16.17 -48.51 9.96
C GLN A 739 16.77 -47.41 9.08
N GLU A 740 17.60 -47.78 8.10
CA GLU A 740 18.15 -46.85 7.12
C GLU A 740 17.07 -46.26 6.22
N LYS A 741 16.13 -47.07 5.72
CA LYS A 741 14.99 -46.58 4.94
C LYS A 741 14.10 -45.63 5.75
N MET A 742 13.83 -45.94 7.01
CA MET A 742 13.09 -45.05 7.91
C MET A 742 13.78 -43.70 8.08
N HIS A 743 15.11 -43.69 8.24
CA HIS A 743 15.86 -42.45 8.45
C HIS A 743 15.81 -41.55 7.22
N ASN A 744 16.03 -42.13 6.03
CA ASN A 744 15.90 -41.39 4.77
C ASN A 744 14.47 -40.91 4.52
N ALA A 745 13.46 -41.73 4.84
CA ALA A 745 12.07 -41.38 4.64
C ALA A 745 11.63 -40.22 5.55
N ALA A 746 12.07 -40.19 6.80
CA ALA A 746 11.80 -39.08 7.72
C ALA A 746 12.38 -37.76 7.20
N THR A 747 13.61 -37.77 6.67
CA THR A 747 14.20 -36.59 6.03
C THR A 747 13.39 -36.16 4.80
N MET A 748 12.96 -37.09 3.94
CA MET A 748 12.13 -36.76 2.78
C MET A 748 10.77 -36.19 3.17
N ALA A 749 10.14 -36.74 4.22
CA ALA A 749 8.92 -36.18 4.80
C ALA A 749 9.17 -34.74 5.30
N GLY A 750 10.30 -34.51 5.97
CA GLY A 750 10.81 -33.20 6.36
C GLY A 750 10.94 -32.20 5.22
N MET A 751 11.54 -32.62 4.10
CA MET A 751 11.66 -31.78 2.90
C MET A 751 10.28 -31.45 2.29
N ALA A 752 9.34 -32.38 2.33
CA ALA A 752 7.98 -32.16 1.84
C ALA A 752 7.24 -31.12 2.71
N PHE A 753 7.09 -31.37 4.01
CA PHE A 753 6.35 -30.45 4.89
C PHE A 753 7.11 -29.14 5.14
N GLY A 754 8.43 -29.12 4.97
CA GLY A 754 9.24 -27.90 5.00
C GLY A 754 8.75 -26.82 4.03
N SER A 755 8.06 -27.22 2.95
CA SER A 755 7.48 -26.32 1.95
C SER A 755 5.96 -26.41 1.82
N ALA A 756 5.37 -27.58 2.09
CA ALA A 756 3.92 -27.79 2.08
C ALA A 756 3.23 -27.55 3.43
N PHE A 757 3.98 -27.31 4.51
CA PHE A 757 3.45 -27.20 5.87
C PHE A 757 2.70 -28.48 6.30
N LEU A 758 2.10 -28.43 7.48
CA LEU A 758 1.33 -29.51 8.10
C LEU A 758 -0.13 -29.07 8.27
N GLY A 759 -0.96 -29.86 8.93
CA GLY A 759 -2.40 -29.61 8.99
C GLY A 759 -2.97 -29.68 10.40
N MET A 760 -4.26 -29.99 10.43
CA MET A 760 -5.06 -30.09 11.65
C MET A 760 -4.54 -31.14 12.63
N CYS A 761 -3.96 -32.26 12.16
CA CYS A 761 -3.44 -33.32 13.01
C CYS A 761 -2.31 -32.77 13.91
N HIS A 762 -1.33 -32.08 13.31
CA HIS A 762 -0.26 -31.45 14.07
C HIS A 762 -0.75 -30.33 14.99
N GLY A 763 -1.66 -29.48 14.52
CA GLY A 763 -2.23 -28.41 15.36
C GLY A 763 -2.91 -28.95 16.62
N MET A 764 -3.66 -30.04 16.49
CA MET A 764 -4.26 -30.74 17.64
C MET A 764 -3.21 -31.46 18.49
N ALA A 765 -2.24 -32.14 17.88
CA ALA A 765 -1.22 -32.90 18.58
C ALA A 765 -0.26 -32.01 19.41
N HIS A 766 0.14 -30.83 18.92
CA HIS A 766 0.90 -29.86 19.70
C HIS A 766 0.13 -29.45 20.95
N THR A 767 -1.16 -29.14 20.78
CA THR A 767 -2.02 -28.66 21.84
C THR A 767 -2.29 -29.72 22.90
N ILE A 768 -2.73 -30.91 22.48
CA ILE A 768 -3.01 -32.03 23.39
C ILE A 768 -1.73 -32.51 24.06
N GLY A 769 -0.62 -32.60 23.33
CA GLY A 769 0.68 -32.95 23.92
C GLY A 769 1.12 -31.95 25.01
N ALA A 770 0.88 -30.64 24.80
CA ALA A 770 1.19 -29.61 25.79
C ALA A 770 0.29 -29.65 27.03
N LEU A 771 -1.02 -29.90 26.85
CA LEU A 771 -2.01 -29.86 27.94
C LEU A 771 -2.09 -31.18 28.73
N CYS A 772 -1.87 -32.32 28.06
CA CYS A 772 -2.12 -33.66 28.61
C CYS A 772 -0.83 -34.51 28.73
N HIS A 773 0.33 -33.93 28.44
CA HIS A 773 1.64 -34.60 28.55
C HIS A 773 1.78 -35.88 27.71
N VAL A 774 1.13 -35.91 26.55
CA VAL A 774 1.23 -37.03 25.58
C VAL A 774 2.41 -36.78 24.64
N VAL A 775 3.20 -37.82 24.36
CA VAL A 775 4.31 -37.77 23.40
C VAL A 775 3.77 -37.41 22.01
N HIS A 776 4.46 -36.50 21.29
CA HIS A 776 3.97 -35.90 20.05
C HIS A 776 3.58 -36.93 18.97
N GLY A 777 4.49 -37.84 18.61
CA GLY A 777 4.23 -38.88 17.61
C GLY A 777 3.09 -39.83 17.99
N ARG A 778 2.87 -40.05 19.29
CA ARG A 778 1.73 -40.83 19.81
C ARG A 778 0.41 -40.09 19.61
N ALA A 779 0.36 -38.81 19.95
CA ALA A 779 -0.82 -37.98 19.70
C ALA A 779 -1.17 -37.94 18.21
N ASN A 780 -0.16 -37.78 17.34
CA ASN A 780 -0.32 -37.87 15.89
C ASN A 780 -0.90 -39.22 15.45
N SER A 781 -0.40 -40.35 15.97
CA SER A 781 -0.90 -41.70 15.63
C SER A 781 -2.37 -41.94 16.02
N ILE A 782 -2.84 -41.32 17.11
CA ILE A 782 -4.23 -41.43 17.57
C ILE A 782 -5.14 -40.54 16.72
N LEU A 783 -4.72 -39.32 16.40
CA LEU A 783 -5.52 -38.32 15.69
C LEU A 783 -5.61 -38.53 14.18
N LEU A 784 -4.55 -39.04 13.54
CA LEU A 784 -4.42 -39.10 12.08
C LEU A 784 -5.62 -39.78 11.39
N PRO A 785 -6.14 -40.95 11.82
CA PRO A 785 -7.30 -41.58 11.19
C PRO A 785 -8.56 -40.68 11.20
N TYR A 786 -8.76 -39.90 12.25
CA TYR A 786 -9.88 -38.95 12.36
C TYR A 786 -9.71 -37.78 11.39
N VAL A 787 -8.50 -37.24 11.29
CA VAL A 787 -8.20 -36.12 10.40
C VAL A 787 -8.28 -36.54 8.93
N ILE A 788 -7.87 -37.77 8.58
CA ILE A 788 -8.06 -38.34 7.23
C ILE A 788 -9.54 -38.35 6.88
N ARG A 789 -10.40 -38.88 7.76
CA ARG A 789 -11.86 -38.93 7.54
C ARG A 789 -12.47 -37.53 7.44
N TYR A 790 -12.05 -36.61 8.30
CA TYR A 790 -12.53 -35.22 8.31
C TYR A 790 -12.20 -34.48 7.01
N ASN A 791 -10.93 -34.55 6.60
CA ASN A 791 -10.44 -33.93 5.36
C ASN A 791 -10.93 -34.70 4.12
N GLY A 792 -11.28 -35.98 4.23
CA GLY A 792 -11.82 -36.78 3.13
C GLY A 792 -13.30 -36.53 2.81
N ARG A 793 -13.96 -35.60 3.51
CA ARG A 793 -15.33 -35.15 3.23
C ARG A 793 -15.31 -33.77 2.58
N ILE A 794 -16.34 -33.48 1.77
CA ILE A 794 -16.57 -32.13 1.23
C ILE A 794 -16.70 -31.16 2.40
N PRO A 795 -16.01 -30.00 2.37
CA PRO A 795 -16.03 -29.08 3.49
C PRO A 795 -17.30 -28.25 3.53
N ASP A 796 -17.79 -28.01 4.76
CA ASP A 796 -18.87 -27.06 5.02
C ASP A 796 -18.39 -25.62 4.83
N GLU A 797 -17.13 -25.36 5.20
CA GLU A 797 -16.46 -24.06 5.04
C GLU A 797 -15.18 -24.22 4.18
N PRO A 798 -15.13 -23.62 2.97
CA PRO A 798 -13.98 -23.71 2.07
C PRO A 798 -12.79 -22.85 2.53
N THR A 799 -11.57 -23.27 2.20
CA THR A 799 -10.35 -22.51 2.51
C THR A 799 -10.10 -21.38 1.49
N SER A 800 -9.62 -20.23 1.98
CA SER A 800 -9.38 -19.02 1.18
C SER A 800 -7.98 -18.99 0.54
N TRP A 801 -7.59 -20.06 -0.18
CA TRP A 801 -6.26 -20.17 -0.79
C TRP A 801 -6.26 -20.08 -2.32
N PRO A 802 -5.51 -19.16 -2.97
CA PRO A 802 -5.58 -18.94 -4.42
C PRO A 802 -5.19 -20.15 -5.29
N LYS A 803 -4.31 -21.03 -4.81
CA LYS A 803 -3.91 -22.23 -5.57
C LYS A 803 -4.97 -23.32 -5.55
N TYR A 804 -5.78 -23.36 -4.48
CA TYR A 804 -6.76 -24.40 -4.27
C TYR A 804 -8.05 -24.01 -5.00
N SER A 805 -8.16 -24.38 -6.29
CA SER A 805 -9.32 -24.04 -7.13
C SER A 805 -10.50 -24.98 -6.93
N GLU A 806 -10.22 -26.21 -6.49
CA GLU A 806 -11.18 -27.29 -6.30
C GLU A 806 -10.80 -28.08 -5.04
N TYR A 807 -11.79 -28.66 -4.37
CA TYR A 807 -11.53 -29.51 -3.20
C TYR A 807 -11.17 -30.93 -3.65
N VAL A 808 -9.91 -31.33 -3.44
CA VAL A 808 -9.34 -32.58 -4.00
C VAL A 808 -8.76 -33.52 -2.94
N ALA A 809 -9.00 -33.25 -1.65
CA ALA A 809 -8.48 -34.06 -0.57
C ALA A 809 -8.91 -35.54 -0.63
N PRO A 810 -10.16 -35.90 -0.96
CA PRO A 810 -10.58 -37.32 -1.09
C PRO A 810 -9.80 -38.07 -2.17
N GLU A 811 -9.60 -37.45 -3.34
CA GLU A 811 -8.84 -38.02 -4.45
C GLU A 811 -7.37 -38.22 -4.08
N ARG A 812 -6.80 -37.25 -3.34
CA ARG A 812 -5.42 -37.32 -2.86
C ARG A 812 -5.25 -38.41 -1.80
N TYR A 813 -6.16 -38.55 -0.85
CA TYR A 813 -6.11 -39.68 0.08
C TYR A 813 -6.26 -41.03 -0.62
N ARG A 814 -7.10 -41.14 -1.66
CA ARG A 814 -7.15 -42.35 -2.49
C ARG A 814 -5.82 -42.63 -3.21
N GLN A 815 -5.17 -41.59 -3.74
CA GLN A 815 -3.86 -41.75 -4.36
C GLN A 815 -2.81 -42.22 -3.35
N MET A 816 -2.82 -41.68 -2.13
CA MET A 816 -1.98 -42.15 -1.04
C MET A 816 -2.27 -43.61 -0.73
N ALA A 817 -3.54 -44.00 -0.59
CA ALA A 817 -3.96 -45.38 -0.36
C ALA A 817 -3.40 -46.34 -1.43
N HIS A 818 -3.54 -45.98 -2.71
CA HIS A 818 -3.03 -46.76 -3.83
C HIS A 818 -1.50 -46.94 -3.76
N VAL A 819 -0.74 -45.88 -3.45
CA VAL A 819 0.72 -45.98 -3.28
C VAL A 819 1.10 -46.95 -2.15
N LEU A 820 0.30 -47.00 -1.08
CA LEU A 820 0.51 -47.91 0.05
C LEU A 820 0.01 -49.34 -0.23
N GLY A 821 -0.56 -49.62 -1.41
CA GLY A 821 -1.09 -50.92 -1.80
C GLY A 821 -2.52 -51.18 -1.33
N ILE A 822 -3.28 -50.13 -1.02
CA ILE A 822 -4.67 -50.17 -0.59
C ILE A 822 -5.52 -49.69 -1.77
N GLU A 823 -6.16 -50.64 -2.46
CA GLU A 823 -7.01 -50.34 -3.61
C GLU A 823 -8.44 -49.98 -3.18
N SER A 824 -9.04 -49.00 -3.86
CA SER A 824 -10.44 -48.61 -3.67
C SER A 824 -11.09 -48.24 -5.00
N ALA A 825 -12.41 -48.37 -5.11
CA ALA A 825 -13.15 -47.99 -6.31
C ALA A 825 -13.42 -46.47 -6.35
N THR A 826 -13.78 -45.86 -5.21
CA THR A 826 -14.11 -44.43 -5.12
C THR A 826 -13.18 -43.66 -4.17
N PRO A 827 -13.09 -42.31 -4.28
CA PRO A 827 -12.36 -41.48 -3.33
C PRO A 827 -12.83 -41.65 -1.88
N GLU A 828 -14.14 -41.71 -1.64
CA GLU A 828 -14.73 -41.86 -0.30
C GLU A 828 -14.37 -43.21 0.32
N GLU A 829 -14.43 -44.28 -0.47
CA GLU A 829 -13.97 -45.60 -0.05
C GLU A 829 -12.45 -45.59 0.23
N GLY A 830 -11.67 -44.90 -0.61
CA GLY A 830 -10.22 -44.76 -0.43
C GLY A 830 -9.84 -44.06 0.86
N VAL A 831 -10.56 -42.99 1.23
CA VAL A 831 -10.40 -42.28 2.51
C VAL A 831 -10.63 -43.23 3.69
N GLU A 832 -11.75 -43.96 3.69
CA GLU A 832 -12.11 -44.84 4.81
C GLU A 832 -11.16 -46.04 4.91
N LEU A 833 -10.80 -46.67 3.79
CA LEU A 833 -9.84 -47.77 3.77
C LEU A 833 -8.45 -47.33 4.22
N LEU A 834 -8.00 -46.13 3.82
CA LEU A 834 -6.74 -45.56 4.29
C LEU A 834 -6.76 -45.32 5.80
N ALA A 835 -7.82 -44.68 6.33
CA ALA A 835 -7.94 -44.42 7.76
C ALA A 835 -7.91 -45.71 8.58
N ARG A 836 -8.63 -46.76 8.15
CA ARG A 836 -8.61 -48.09 8.78
C ARG A 836 -7.25 -48.78 8.69
N ALA A 837 -6.58 -48.66 7.55
CA ALA A 837 -5.25 -49.23 7.39
C ALA A 837 -4.25 -48.58 8.35
N VAL A 838 -4.35 -47.26 8.57
CA VAL A 838 -3.53 -46.54 9.55
C VAL A 838 -3.83 -47.02 10.98
N GLU A 839 -5.10 -47.22 11.34
CA GLU A 839 -5.52 -47.80 12.63
C GLU A 839 -4.93 -49.21 12.83
N SER A 840 -5.11 -50.11 11.85
CA SER A 840 -4.57 -51.47 11.90
C SER A 840 -3.04 -51.49 11.96
N TYR A 841 -2.36 -50.61 11.22
CA TYR A 841 -0.90 -50.50 11.28
C TYR A 841 -0.41 -50.08 12.68
N ARG A 842 -1.09 -49.11 13.31
CA ARG A 842 -0.82 -48.64 14.67
C ARG A 842 -1.06 -49.75 15.70
N ASP A 843 -2.23 -50.37 15.66
CA ASP A 843 -2.74 -51.25 16.71
C ASP A 843 -2.14 -52.65 16.59
N GLU A 844 -2.16 -53.24 15.39
CA GLU A 844 -1.81 -54.65 15.17
C GLU A 844 -0.32 -54.85 14.90
N ARG A 845 0.31 -53.95 14.12
CA ARG A 845 1.72 -54.12 13.72
C ARG A 845 2.70 -53.51 14.73
N LEU A 846 2.38 -52.33 15.28
CA LEU A 846 3.27 -51.65 16.22
C LEU A 846 2.90 -51.86 17.69
N GLY A 847 1.64 -52.18 17.98
CA GLY A 847 1.12 -52.32 19.34
C GLY A 847 1.12 -50.99 20.10
N MET A 848 0.75 -49.90 19.43
CA MET A 848 0.61 -48.58 20.03
C MET A 848 -0.79 -48.37 20.62
N ASP A 849 -0.95 -47.34 21.46
CA ASP A 849 -2.22 -47.04 22.10
C ASP A 849 -3.25 -46.54 21.07
N ALA A 850 -4.46 -47.12 21.10
CA ALA A 850 -5.52 -46.80 20.14
C ALA A 850 -6.29 -45.50 20.46
N SER A 851 -6.19 -44.97 21.68
CA SER A 851 -6.92 -43.80 22.15
C SER A 851 -6.16 -43.04 23.24
N PHE A 852 -6.53 -41.79 23.53
CA PHE A 852 -5.90 -41.05 24.63
C PHE A 852 -6.22 -41.65 26.00
N GLN A 853 -7.38 -42.29 26.17
CA GLN A 853 -7.70 -43.05 27.38
C GLN A 853 -6.75 -44.26 27.54
N ALA A 854 -6.49 -45.01 26.46
CA ALA A 854 -5.53 -46.11 26.47
C ALA A 854 -4.09 -45.63 26.76
N ALA A 855 -3.74 -44.43 26.31
CA ALA A 855 -2.46 -43.78 26.60
C ALA A 855 -2.35 -43.24 28.05
N GLY A 856 -3.38 -43.42 28.89
CA GLY A 856 -3.37 -43.07 30.31
C GLY A 856 -3.66 -41.60 30.61
N VAL A 857 -4.28 -40.86 29.68
CA VAL A 857 -4.69 -39.47 29.91
C VAL A 857 -5.89 -39.43 30.87
N ASP A 858 -5.83 -38.54 31.87
CA ASP A 858 -6.92 -38.34 32.83
C ASP A 858 -8.17 -37.73 32.19
N GLU A 859 -9.32 -38.34 32.43
CA GLU A 859 -10.58 -37.97 31.79
C GLU A 859 -11.03 -36.56 32.20
N ASP A 860 -10.99 -36.27 33.49
CA ASP A 860 -11.47 -34.98 34.01
C ASP A 860 -10.57 -33.83 33.57
N LEU A 861 -9.26 -34.04 33.50
CA LEU A 861 -8.31 -33.10 32.91
C LEU A 861 -8.62 -32.86 31.42
N TYR A 862 -8.84 -33.93 30.65
CA TYR A 862 -9.08 -33.82 29.21
C TYR A 862 -10.35 -33.04 28.90
N TRP A 863 -11.45 -33.34 29.60
CA TRP A 863 -12.71 -32.62 29.45
C TRP A 863 -12.63 -31.16 29.88
N ARG A 864 -11.91 -30.83 30.97
CA ARG A 864 -11.66 -29.44 31.38
C ARG A 864 -10.83 -28.66 30.36
N SER A 865 -10.02 -29.36 29.57
CA SER A 865 -9.12 -28.77 28.58
C SER A 865 -9.74 -28.66 27.19
N LEU A 866 -10.94 -29.21 26.95
CA LEU A 866 -11.53 -29.36 25.61
C LEU A 866 -11.67 -28.04 24.83
N ASP A 867 -12.12 -26.97 25.48
CA ASP A 867 -12.21 -25.65 24.84
C ASP A 867 -10.84 -25.08 24.50
N GLN A 868 -9.85 -25.28 25.37
CA GLN A 868 -8.47 -24.90 25.07
C GLN A 868 -7.89 -25.74 23.95
N ILE A 869 -8.23 -27.04 23.86
CA ILE A 869 -7.81 -27.92 22.77
C ILE A 869 -8.30 -27.36 21.44
N GLY A 870 -9.59 -27.07 21.30
CA GLY A 870 -10.15 -26.52 20.06
C GLY A 870 -9.57 -25.15 19.70
N MET A 871 -9.51 -24.22 20.66
CA MET A 871 -9.03 -22.86 20.40
C MET A 871 -7.53 -22.82 20.09
N ARG A 872 -6.69 -23.49 20.90
CA ARG A 872 -5.23 -23.48 20.69
C ARG A 872 -4.83 -24.26 19.45
N ALA A 873 -5.52 -25.35 19.11
CA ALA A 873 -5.29 -26.05 17.85
C ALA A 873 -5.63 -25.16 16.65
N TYR A 874 -6.72 -24.38 16.71
CA TYR A 874 -7.01 -23.38 15.70
C TYR A 874 -5.94 -22.28 15.65
N GLU A 875 -5.41 -21.89 16.81
CA GLU A 875 -4.31 -20.94 16.96
C GLU A 875 -2.92 -21.50 16.56
N ASP A 876 -2.80 -22.77 16.20
CA ASP A 876 -1.53 -23.31 15.73
C ASP A 876 -1.19 -22.82 14.30
N GLN A 877 0.11 -22.71 13.97
CA GLN A 877 0.59 -22.27 12.66
C GLN A 877 0.46 -23.35 11.57
N CYS A 878 0.24 -24.62 11.95
CA CYS A 878 0.00 -25.72 11.00
C CYS A 878 -1.43 -25.69 10.45
N THR A 879 -2.41 -25.33 11.28
CA THR A 879 -3.85 -25.37 10.95
C THR A 879 -4.24 -24.62 9.66
N PRO A 880 -3.70 -23.43 9.35
CA PRO A 880 -4.00 -22.71 8.10
C PRO A 880 -3.63 -23.46 6.80
N ALA A 881 -2.76 -24.46 6.88
CA ALA A 881 -2.31 -25.25 5.73
C ALA A 881 -3.19 -26.50 5.46
N ASN A 882 -4.17 -26.78 6.32
CA ASN A 882 -5.11 -27.90 6.15
C ASN A 882 -5.99 -27.72 4.89
N PRO A 883 -6.35 -28.80 4.14
CA PRO A 883 -7.13 -28.72 2.89
C PRO A 883 -8.52 -28.06 3.02
N ARG A 884 -9.11 -28.13 4.22
CA ARG A 884 -10.34 -27.40 4.60
C ARG A 884 -10.09 -26.58 5.86
N ILE A 885 -10.94 -25.58 6.11
CA ILE A 885 -10.88 -24.84 7.38
C ILE A 885 -11.22 -25.81 8.52
N PRO A 886 -10.29 -26.03 9.48
CA PRO A 886 -10.58 -26.86 10.66
C PRO A 886 -11.49 -26.08 11.60
N LEU A 887 -12.77 -26.45 11.66
CA LEU A 887 -13.71 -25.78 12.57
C LEU A 887 -13.40 -26.17 14.02
N ILE A 888 -13.39 -25.18 14.92
CA ILE A 888 -13.09 -25.39 16.34
C ILE A 888 -13.98 -26.46 16.96
N GLU A 889 -15.27 -26.47 16.62
CA GLU A 889 -16.22 -27.45 17.13
C GLU A 889 -15.97 -28.87 16.59
N ASP A 890 -15.58 -29.01 15.31
CA ASP A 890 -15.18 -30.30 14.75
C ASP A 890 -13.91 -30.84 15.42
N MET A 891 -12.94 -29.95 15.73
CA MET A 891 -11.74 -30.32 16.47
C MET A 891 -12.08 -30.82 17.87
N LYS A 892 -13.08 -30.23 18.55
CA LYS A 892 -13.56 -30.73 19.84
C LYS A 892 -14.25 -32.08 19.71
N ASP A 893 -15.08 -32.27 18.69
CA ASP A 893 -15.75 -33.55 18.43
C ASP A 893 -14.72 -34.67 18.16
N ILE A 894 -13.71 -34.37 17.35
CA ILE A 894 -12.59 -35.28 17.07
C ILE A 894 -11.75 -35.53 18.33
N ALA A 895 -11.50 -34.51 19.15
CA ALA A 895 -10.77 -34.68 20.40
C ALA A 895 -11.50 -35.65 21.36
N VAL A 896 -12.83 -35.54 21.47
CA VAL A 896 -13.64 -36.47 22.29
C VAL A 896 -13.64 -37.87 21.67
N ALA A 897 -13.83 -37.99 20.36
CA ALA A 897 -13.82 -39.26 19.66
C ALA A 897 -12.48 -40.01 19.85
N ALA A 898 -11.37 -39.31 19.67
CA ALA A 898 -10.01 -39.81 19.85
C ALA A 898 -9.67 -40.17 21.30
N TYR A 899 -10.34 -39.57 22.28
CA TYR A 899 -10.16 -39.92 23.68
C TYR A 899 -10.71 -41.32 23.99
N TYR A 900 -11.93 -41.62 23.52
CA TYR A 900 -12.58 -42.91 23.78
C TYR A 900 -12.34 -43.98 22.70
N GLY A 901 -11.78 -43.62 21.55
CA GLY A 901 -11.61 -44.54 20.42
C GLY A 901 -12.92 -44.87 19.69
N VAL A 902 -13.81 -43.88 19.58
CA VAL A 902 -15.13 -43.98 18.92
C VAL A 902 -15.16 -43.14 17.64
N THR A 903 -16.24 -43.16 16.84
CA THR A 903 -16.35 -42.31 15.63
C THR A 903 -16.53 -40.82 15.96
N GLN A 904 -16.26 -39.93 15.01
CA GLN A 904 -16.50 -38.49 15.19
C GLN A 904 -17.97 -38.20 15.53
N GLU A 905 -18.92 -38.87 14.87
CA GLU A 905 -20.35 -38.71 15.15
C GLU A 905 -20.70 -39.12 16.59
N GLU A 906 -20.06 -40.16 17.13
CA GLU A 906 -20.23 -40.54 18.52
C GLU A 906 -19.58 -39.54 19.48
N GLY A 907 -18.37 -39.07 19.18
CA GLY A 907 -17.71 -38.02 19.95
C GLY A 907 -18.55 -36.74 20.04
N HIS A 908 -19.18 -36.35 18.93
CA HIS A 908 -20.14 -35.26 18.89
C HIS A 908 -21.33 -35.52 19.84
N ARG A 909 -22.00 -36.68 19.72
CA ARG A 909 -23.12 -37.04 20.61
C ARG A 909 -22.73 -36.99 22.09
N MET A 910 -21.56 -37.51 22.44
CA MET A 910 -21.04 -37.50 23.81
C MET A 910 -20.79 -36.07 24.31
N ARG A 911 -20.21 -35.20 23.47
CA ARG A 911 -19.97 -33.80 23.82
C ARG A 911 -21.26 -33.03 24.03
N VAL A 912 -22.23 -33.16 23.12
CA VAL A 912 -23.56 -32.53 23.24
C VAL A 912 -24.25 -32.99 24.53
N ALA A 913 -24.23 -34.29 24.83
CA ALA A 913 -24.84 -34.84 26.03
C ALA A 913 -24.20 -34.31 27.32
N ARG A 914 -22.88 -34.07 27.34
CA ARG A 914 -22.14 -33.58 28.52
C ARG A 914 -22.21 -32.07 28.72
N GLN A 915 -22.33 -31.29 27.63
CA GLN A 915 -22.40 -29.81 27.68
C GLN A 915 -23.85 -29.28 27.81
N GLY A 916 -24.86 -30.13 27.58
CA GLY A 916 -26.28 -29.77 27.61
C GLY A 916 -26.75 -29.09 26.31
N GLU A 917 -27.98 -29.38 25.87
CA GLU A 917 -28.54 -28.89 24.59
C GLU A 917 -28.64 -27.34 24.49
N ASP A 918 -28.81 -26.65 25.62
CA ASP A 918 -29.03 -25.19 25.66
C ASP A 918 -27.77 -24.34 25.41
N VAL A 919 -26.56 -24.86 25.70
CA VAL A 919 -25.30 -24.11 25.50
C VAL A 919 -24.87 -24.10 24.02
N LEU A 920 -25.33 -25.07 23.23
CA LEU A 920 -24.96 -25.23 21.81
C LEU A 920 -25.91 -24.55 20.83
N GLN A 921 -27.19 -24.34 21.18
CA GLN A 921 -28.14 -23.62 20.32
C GLN A 921 -27.75 -22.15 20.08
N GLU A 922 -26.95 -21.55 20.96
CA GLU A 922 -26.44 -20.19 20.78
C GLU A 922 -25.17 -20.12 19.90
N ALA A 923 -24.44 -21.24 19.78
CA ALA A 923 -23.26 -21.38 18.92
C ALA A 923 -23.62 -21.81 17.48
N SER A 924 -24.57 -22.73 17.30
CA SER A 924 -25.02 -23.21 15.98
C SER A 924 -25.78 -22.15 15.16
N ARG A 925 -26.18 -21.01 15.76
CA ARG A 925 -26.78 -19.87 15.06
C ARG A 925 -25.75 -18.89 14.48
N ARG A 926 -24.44 -19.15 14.64
CA ARG A 926 -23.35 -18.28 14.17
C ARG A 926 -22.34 -18.95 13.22
N SER A 927 -22.46 -20.25 12.97
CA SER A 927 -21.95 -20.94 11.77
C SER A 927 -23.03 -20.93 10.69
#